data_AF-A0A1M5VLU2-F1
#
_entry.id   AF-A0A1M5VLU2-F1
#
_cell.length_a   1.000
_cell.length_b   1.000
_cell.length_c   1.000
_cell.angle_alpha   90.00
_cell.angle_beta   90.00
_cell.angle_gamma   90.00
#
_symmetry.space_group_name_H-M   'P 1'
#
loop_
_entity.id
_entity.type
_entity.pdbx_description
1 polymer ?
#
loop_
_entity_poly.entity_id
_entity_poly.type
_entity_poly.pdbx_seq_one_letter_code
_entity_poly.pdbx_strand_id
1 'polypeptide(L)'
;MAGNTLMNKLSELRATSPGRGTAALTRMDRPLLVECFVRFAMAFVLSGSQIFSGIAPFAVGFTAAAGSASGSAASLLGAVGGYLLSGSMFWAIKYICIAVIVCTAVVVFRDTGVFHTAWFMPAFAAFVTLCVDIVPAFDDGWALPAVALLLSDTVLAGASAYFYKTALSPWSGRFNLEQGSEIVHTVSVLILISTLLLSLAQLKILGVISVGRTLATLLVFLAAFKGGVGMGCATGISVGLAMDAASGAAPMFCTAYGLAGMISGIFSKRSKLVFALSYVLVDAVVAAVSIGNAGVPGILYEVFIASVIFMVLPPSFMSRLSVLLPGTGSGFGIIRAREYTKGRVDQTALAFKDLYETVKTAVGEGVNDGDVATVFDRAADVVCLSCTKTAKCWHHDYQQTVDAMNNATAAMMGRGSLLEDDLPEYFRRSCINVGEFTKAANQELKALLYRRQYKKRLRENQSAAFNQYADISAILKGISDELGGGSSFEPELESRLRKYLRSVNVQAETAVFRDRSGRLHGEIFGANFGALKKIPDYLDRLSAVFNVRLCTVDGPPESDRIFLLEAEPLAASVGICSKKKNEKEQSGDKGAYFKTDEGILYVVLSDGMGTGDQAARYSGDAVRILERFLRSGVAPETAVRLLNDLMLLKNEDDTGCATVDLVCINLFTGSARMFKYGAAPSYLRHGSTVRRMKGKSLAAGLGVPPHDAPDQLKMELKAGSAAVIVSDGVTAGLEDDWLCEHIAKYEGKEPRELAASIIEAASPKVGAEDDMTVIAIFVTERE
;
A
#
# COMPACT_ATOMS: atom_id res chain seq x y z
N MET A 1 -27.56 -64.21 -14.64
CA MET A 1 -26.69 -63.58 -13.63
C MET A 1 -26.93 -62.07 -13.54
N ALA A 2 -28.16 -61.64 -13.18
CA ALA A 2 -28.49 -60.22 -12.99
C ALA A 2 -29.45 -59.97 -11.79
N GLY A 3 -29.87 -61.02 -11.06
CA GLY A 3 -30.75 -60.91 -9.90
C GLY A 3 -30.03 -60.77 -8.56
N ASN A 4 -28.82 -61.32 -8.42
CA ASN A 4 -28.09 -61.32 -7.14
C ASN A 4 -27.39 -59.98 -6.84
N THR A 5 -27.20 -59.12 -7.82
CA THR A 5 -26.55 -57.81 -7.67
C THR A 5 -27.49 -56.73 -7.10
N LEU A 6 -28.80 -56.92 -7.24
CA LEU A 6 -29.83 -55.99 -6.75
C LEU A 6 -30.19 -56.27 -5.29
N MET A 7 -30.25 -57.54 -4.90
CA MET A 7 -30.45 -57.97 -3.51
C MET A 7 -29.28 -57.54 -2.61
N ASN A 8 -28.02 -57.66 -3.07
CA ASN A 8 -26.86 -57.21 -2.29
C ASN A 8 -26.79 -55.68 -2.14
N LYS A 9 -27.18 -54.91 -3.17
CA LYS A 9 -27.29 -53.44 -3.06
C LYS A 9 -28.43 -52.98 -2.15
N LEU A 10 -29.54 -53.72 -2.12
CA LEU A 10 -30.67 -53.45 -1.22
C LEU A 10 -30.35 -53.81 0.25
N SER A 11 -29.51 -54.82 0.51
CA SER A 11 -29.04 -55.13 1.87
C SER A 11 -28.02 -54.12 2.41
N GLU A 12 -27.13 -53.58 1.56
CA GLU A 12 -26.20 -52.51 1.97
C GLU A 12 -26.92 -51.17 2.25
N LEU A 13 -27.99 -50.86 1.51
CA LEU A 13 -28.84 -49.69 1.77
C LEU A 13 -29.71 -49.84 3.02
N ARG A 14 -30.04 -51.08 3.44
CA ARG A 14 -30.75 -51.34 4.71
C ARG A 14 -29.84 -51.23 5.94
N ALA A 15 -28.53 -51.47 5.80
CA ALA A 15 -27.56 -51.34 6.88
C ALA A 15 -27.19 -49.87 7.21
N THR A 16 -27.59 -48.90 6.38
CA THR A 16 -27.21 -47.48 6.51
C THR A 16 -28.37 -46.54 6.83
N SER A 17 -29.58 -47.06 7.08
CA SER A 17 -30.71 -46.25 7.56
C SER A 17 -30.83 -46.34 9.10
N PRO A 18 -30.69 -45.24 9.87
CA PRO A 18 -31.13 -45.26 11.25
C PRO A 18 -32.67 -45.28 11.26
N GLY A 19 -33.23 -46.25 11.97
CA GLY A 19 -34.65 -46.53 12.00
C GLY A 19 -35.51 -45.34 12.41
N ARG A 20 -36.58 -45.10 11.65
CA ARG A 20 -37.73 -44.31 12.09
C ARG A 20 -38.79 -45.26 12.62
N GLY A 21 -39.17 -45.09 13.88
CA GLY A 21 -40.43 -45.60 14.38
C GLY A 21 -40.45 -45.93 15.86
N THR A 22 -40.41 -44.92 16.73
CA THR A 22 -41.30 -44.81 17.90
C THR A 22 -41.13 -43.43 18.54
N ALA A 23 -42.26 -42.80 18.84
CA ALA A 23 -42.47 -41.58 19.61
C ALA A 23 -41.27 -41.07 20.43
N ALA A 24 -40.67 -39.97 19.98
CA ALA A 24 -39.93 -39.08 20.84
C ALA A 24 -40.26 -37.66 20.39
N LEU A 25 -40.99 -36.93 21.23
CA LEU A 25 -40.92 -35.47 21.31
C LEU A 25 -39.45 -35.13 21.63
N THR A 26 -38.61 -35.14 20.60
CA THR A 26 -37.18 -34.85 20.71
C THR A 26 -37.05 -33.38 21.06
N ARG A 27 -36.48 -33.12 22.25
CA ARG A 27 -35.96 -31.83 22.68
C ARG A 27 -35.36 -31.09 21.48
N MET A 28 -35.98 -29.99 21.07
CA MET A 28 -35.37 -29.07 20.11
C MET A 28 -34.05 -28.57 20.70
N ASP A 29 -32.98 -28.66 19.91
CA ASP A 29 -31.67 -28.10 20.27
C ASP A 29 -31.84 -26.59 20.56
N ARG A 30 -31.34 -26.17 21.73
CA ARG A 30 -31.39 -24.77 22.20
C ARG A 30 -30.99 -23.73 21.13
N PRO A 31 -29.97 -23.91 20.27
CA PRO A 31 -29.64 -22.92 19.23
C PRO A 31 -30.73 -22.75 18.16
N LEU A 32 -31.42 -23.83 17.76
CA LEU A 32 -32.49 -23.76 16.75
C LEU A 32 -33.72 -23.01 17.30
N LEU A 33 -34.05 -23.24 18.58
CA LEU A 33 -35.12 -22.50 19.26
C LEU A 33 -34.84 -21.00 19.33
N VAL A 34 -33.60 -20.62 19.65
CA VAL A 34 -33.20 -19.21 19.70
C VAL A 34 -33.27 -18.58 18.31
N GLU A 35 -32.79 -19.28 17.27
CA GLU A 35 -32.84 -18.80 15.89
C GLU A 35 -34.29 -18.61 15.40
N CYS A 36 -35.18 -19.57 15.67
CA CYS A 36 -36.60 -19.46 15.37
C CYS A 36 -37.26 -18.31 16.15
N PHE A 37 -36.96 -18.14 17.44
CA PHE A 37 -37.51 -17.07 18.26
C PHE A 37 -37.07 -15.69 17.76
N VAL A 38 -35.80 -15.53 17.40
CA VAL A 38 -35.27 -14.26 16.86
C VAL A 38 -35.94 -13.93 15.52
N ARG A 39 -36.10 -14.91 14.62
CA ARG A 39 -36.83 -14.70 13.35
C ARG A 39 -38.31 -14.37 13.54
N PHE A 40 -38.97 -15.02 14.50
CA PHE A 40 -40.34 -14.68 14.90
C PHE A 40 -40.43 -13.23 15.37
N ALA A 41 -39.57 -12.82 16.31
CA ALA A 41 -39.56 -11.49 16.88
C ALA A 41 -39.26 -10.41 15.81
N MET A 42 -38.29 -10.65 14.93
CA MET A 42 -37.96 -9.71 13.84
C MET A 42 -39.12 -9.55 12.86
N ALA A 43 -39.74 -10.65 12.41
CA ALA A 43 -40.87 -10.58 11.49
C ALA A 43 -42.12 -9.92 12.11
N PHE A 44 -42.37 -10.18 13.40
CA PHE A 44 -43.43 -9.52 14.16
C PHE A 44 -43.23 -8.01 14.19
N VAL A 45 -42.03 -7.54 14.53
CA VAL A 45 -41.73 -6.11 14.54
C VAL A 45 -41.85 -5.52 13.14
N LEU A 46 -41.26 -6.15 12.12
CA LEU A 46 -41.27 -5.65 10.74
C LEU A 46 -42.67 -5.56 10.12
N SER A 47 -43.65 -6.32 10.60
CA SER A 47 -45.04 -6.20 10.09
C SER A 47 -45.75 -4.91 10.56
N GLY A 48 -45.16 -4.19 11.52
CA GLY A 48 -45.59 -2.86 11.93
C GLY A 48 -45.03 -1.73 11.05
N SER A 49 -44.35 -2.02 9.94
CA SER A 49 -43.72 -1.00 9.11
C SER A 49 -44.68 -0.37 8.11
N GLN A 50 -45.59 0.52 8.52
CA GLN A 50 -46.41 1.23 7.54
C GLN A 50 -45.62 2.39 6.92
N ILE A 51 -45.47 2.34 5.60
CA ILE A 51 -44.87 3.39 4.78
C ILE A 51 -45.99 4.06 3.97
N PHE A 52 -45.89 5.38 3.76
CA PHE A 52 -46.87 6.18 3.00
C PHE A 52 -48.33 5.95 3.42
N SER A 53 -48.56 5.68 4.71
CA SER A 53 -49.88 5.47 5.32
C SER A 53 -50.68 4.26 4.82
N GLY A 54 -50.06 3.31 4.10
CA GLY A 54 -50.83 2.21 3.50
C GLY A 54 -50.10 0.91 3.15
N ILE A 55 -48.77 0.85 3.14
CA ILE A 55 -48.03 -0.36 2.71
C ILE A 55 -47.08 -0.90 3.78
N ALA A 56 -46.95 -2.22 3.93
CA ALA A 56 -46.03 -2.87 4.87
C ALA A 56 -45.30 -4.10 4.28
N PRO A 57 -44.35 -3.87 3.35
CA PRO A 57 -43.67 -4.93 2.60
C PRO A 57 -42.59 -5.71 3.38
N PHE A 58 -42.07 -5.19 4.50
CA PHE A 58 -40.82 -5.70 5.06
C PHE A 58 -40.93 -7.07 5.75
N ALA A 59 -42.05 -7.39 6.40
CA ALA A 59 -42.20 -8.74 6.98
C ALA A 59 -42.37 -9.84 5.91
N VAL A 60 -42.96 -9.49 4.76
CA VAL A 60 -42.99 -10.37 3.57
C VAL A 60 -41.57 -10.60 3.06
N GLY A 61 -40.79 -9.54 2.85
CA GLY A 61 -39.40 -9.65 2.41
C GLY A 61 -38.52 -10.44 3.38
N PHE A 62 -38.72 -10.25 4.69
CA PHE A 62 -38.02 -11.00 5.74
C PHE A 62 -38.37 -12.50 5.72
N THR A 63 -39.64 -12.83 5.46
CA THR A 63 -40.09 -14.22 5.30
C THR A 63 -39.45 -14.88 4.06
N ALA A 64 -39.29 -14.13 2.96
CA ALA A 64 -38.57 -14.60 1.77
C ALA A 64 -37.07 -14.83 2.03
N ALA A 65 -36.47 -14.03 2.91
CA ALA A 65 -35.05 -14.06 3.25
C ALA A 65 -34.67 -15.13 4.31
N ALA A 66 -35.64 -15.73 5.00
CA ALA A 66 -35.40 -16.62 6.14
C ALA A 66 -34.61 -17.90 5.80
N GLY A 67 -34.61 -18.33 4.53
CA GLY A 67 -33.73 -19.35 3.94
C GLY A 67 -33.91 -20.81 4.42
N SER A 68 -34.45 -21.03 5.63
CA SER A 68 -34.70 -22.34 6.22
C SER A 68 -36.19 -22.55 6.45
N ALA A 69 -36.67 -23.80 6.34
CA ALA A 69 -38.09 -24.12 6.51
C ALA A 69 -38.61 -23.83 7.94
N SER A 70 -37.81 -24.09 8.97
CA SER A 70 -38.14 -23.76 10.36
C SER A 70 -38.06 -22.25 10.62
N GLY A 71 -37.12 -21.56 9.97
CA GLY A 71 -36.98 -20.11 10.05
C GLY A 71 -38.11 -19.35 9.36
N SER A 72 -38.54 -19.80 8.18
CA SER A 72 -39.64 -19.20 7.42
C SER A 72 -40.99 -19.45 8.08
N ALA A 73 -41.20 -20.63 8.67
CA ALA A 73 -42.40 -20.90 9.47
C ALA A 73 -42.46 -20.01 10.72
N ALA A 74 -41.33 -19.80 11.41
CA ALA A 74 -41.26 -18.90 12.56
C ALA A 74 -41.47 -17.44 12.17
N SER A 75 -40.90 -16.98 11.04
CA SER A 75 -41.13 -15.61 10.55
C SER A 75 -42.58 -15.41 10.10
N LEU A 76 -43.21 -16.42 9.48
CA LEU A 76 -44.63 -16.38 9.11
C LEU A 76 -45.53 -16.20 10.33
N LEU A 77 -45.31 -16.98 11.40
CA LEU A 77 -46.07 -16.83 12.65
C LEU A 77 -45.90 -15.43 13.26
N GLY A 78 -44.69 -14.88 13.20
CA GLY A 78 -44.40 -13.51 13.64
C GLY A 78 -45.14 -12.47 12.80
N ALA A 79 -45.05 -12.58 11.48
CA ALA A 79 -45.71 -11.67 10.54
C ALA A 79 -47.24 -11.70 10.69
N VAL A 80 -47.85 -12.88 10.79
CA VAL A 80 -49.30 -13.03 11.04
C VAL A 80 -49.70 -12.34 12.34
N GLY A 81 -48.96 -12.57 13.42
CA GLY A 81 -49.23 -11.94 14.71
C GLY A 81 -49.17 -10.42 14.65
N GLY A 82 -48.15 -9.85 14.01
CA GLY A 82 -47.99 -8.40 13.97
C GLY A 82 -48.89 -7.70 12.94
N TYR A 83 -49.21 -8.30 11.79
CA TYR A 83 -50.18 -7.72 10.84
C TYR A 83 -51.60 -7.62 11.43
N LEU A 84 -52.02 -8.62 12.22
CA LEU A 84 -53.29 -8.58 12.92
C LEU A 84 -53.36 -7.49 14.01
N LEU A 85 -52.21 -7.09 14.56
CA LEU A 85 -52.11 -6.07 15.60
C LEU A 85 -51.95 -4.65 15.03
N SER A 86 -51.38 -4.48 13.84
CA SER A 86 -50.96 -3.17 13.34
C SER A 86 -51.98 -2.46 12.46
N GLY A 87 -52.97 -3.15 11.87
CA GLY A 87 -53.83 -2.55 10.84
C GLY A 87 -55.28 -3.01 10.82
N SER A 88 -56.01 -2.56 9.80
CA SER A 88 -57.39 -2.99 9.55
C SER A 88 -57.44 -4.44 9.09
N MET A 89 -58.57 -5.13 9.34
CA MET A 89 -58.71 -6.56 9.00
C MET A 89 -58.44 -6.84 7.52
N PHE A 90 -58.95 -5.99 6.61
CA PHE A 90 -58.75 -6.16 5.16
C PHE A 90 -57.28 -6.01 4.76
N TRP A 91 -56.60 -5.01 5.33
CA TRP A 91 -55.18 -4.76 5.11
C TRP A 91 -54.31 -5.90 5.66
N ALA A 92 -54.64 -6.42 6.85
CA ALA A 92 -53.92 -7.54 7.46
C ALA A 92 -54.04 -8.83 6.63
N ILE A 93 -55.26 -9.15 6.16
CA ILE A 93 -55.51 -10.35 5.34
C ILE A 93 -54.67 -10.33 4.07
N LYS A 94 -54.58 -9.18 3.39
CA LYS A 94 -53.75 -8.99 2.19
C LYS A 94 -52.30 -9.45 2.42
N TYR A 95 -51.62 -8.89 3.43
CA TYR A 95 -50.21 -9.22 3.68
C TYR A 95 -50.00 -10.62 4.26
N ILE A 96 -50.98 -11.15 5.01
CA ILE A 96 -50.95 -12.54 5.47
C ILE A 96 -50.98 -13.50 4.27
N CYS A 97 -51.86 -13.27 3.29
CA CYS A 97 -51.92 -14.09 2.08
C CYS A 97 -50.58 -14.08 1.32
N ILE A 98 -49.98 -12.90 1.13
CA ILE A 98 -48.67 -12.76 0.48
C ILE A 98 -47.60 -13.53 1.28
N ALA A 99 -47.52 -13.35 2.60
CA ALA A 99 -46.53 -14.01 3.46
C ALA A 99 -46.68 -15.55 3.44
N VAL A 100 -47.91 -16.07 3.41
CA VAL A 100 -48.19 -17.51 3.31
C VAL A 100 -47.67 -18.06 1.97
N ILE A 101 -47.96 -17.40 0.84
CA ILE A 101 -47.51 -17.83 -0.49
C ILE A 101 -45.99 -17.77 -0.61
N VAL A 102 -45.35 -16.74 -0.06
CA VAL A 102 -43.88 -16.64 -0.03
C VAL A 102 -43.27 -17.72 0.86
N CYS A 103 -43.87 -18.01 2.01
CA CYS A 103 -43.39 -19.08 2.90
C CYS A 103 -43.52 -20.47 2.25
N THR A 104 -44.61 -20.74 1.53
CA THR A 104 -44.78 -22.03 0.82
C THR A 104 -43.74 -22.16 -0.29
N ALA A 105 -43.45 -21.09 -1.03
CA ALA A 105 -42.38 -21.10 -2.02
C ALA A 105 -40.99 -21.39 -1.41
N VAL A 106 -40.68 -20.85 -0.22
CA VAL A 106 -39.43 -21.15 0.49
C VAL A 106 -39.33 -22.64 0.85
N VAL A 107 -40.44 -23.27 1.24
CA VAL A 107 -40.46 -24.70 1.58
C VAL A 107 -40.38 -25.59 0.34
N VAL A 108 -41.10 -25.24 -0.73
CA VAL A 108 -41.22 -26.06 -1.95
C VAL A 108 -39.98 -25.98 -2.84
N PHE A 109 -39.43 -24.78 -3.06
CA PHE A 109 -38.31 -24.61 -4.00
C PHE A 109 -36.95 -24.88 -3.37
N ARG A 110 -36.86 -25.12 -2.06
CA ARG A 110 -35.61 -25.29 -1.32
C ARG A 110 -34.65 -26.32 -1.93
N ASP A 111 -35.18 -27.45 -2.37
CA ASP A 111 -34.38 -28.57 -2.89
C ASP A 111 -34.04 -28.43 -4.38
N THR A 112 -34.44 -27.32 -5.01
CA THR A 112 -34.14 -27.01 -6.41
C THR A 112 -32.94 -26.09 -6.54
N GLY A 113 -32.12 -26.30 -7.57
CA GLY A 113 -30.95 -25.44 -7.85
C GLY A 113 -31.31 -23.96 -8.07
N VAL A 114 -32.57 -23.67 -8.42
CA VAL A 114 -33.09 -22.31 -8.66
C VAL A 114 -33.15 -21.48 -7.36
N PHE A 115 -33.35 -22.12 -6.20
CA PHE A 115 -33.39 -21.44 -4.90
C PHE A 115 -32.03 -20.85 -4.47
N HIS A 116 -30.95 -21.47 -4.93
CA HIS A 116 -29.59 -21.00 -4.65
C HIS A 116 -29.22 -19.74 -5.44
N THR A 117 -29.95 -19.38 -6.49
CA THR A 117 -29.76 -18.13 -7.23
C THR A 117 -30.09 -16.93 -6.34
N ALA A 118 -29.25 -15.89 -6.34
CA ALA A 118 -29.42 -14.71 -5.49
C ALA A 118 -30.74 -13.95 -5.74
N TRP A 119 -31.23 -13.94 -6.98
CA TRP A 119 -32.38 -13.14 -7.42
C TRP A 119 -33.74 -13.84 -7.39
N PHE A 120 -33.81 -15.16 -7.24
CA PHE A 120 -35.07 -15.90 -7.38
C PHE A 120 -36.10 -15.51 -6.32
N MET A 121 -35.74 -15.55 -5.04
CA MET A 121 -36.66 -15.20 -3.95
C MET A 121 -37.08 -13.72 -3.94
N PRO A 122 -36.17 -12.76 -4.16
CA PRO A 122 -36.54 -11.36 -4.38
C PRO A 122 -37.55 -11.14 -5.50
N ALA A 123 -37.32 -11.78 -6.67
CA ALA A 123 -38.23 -11.68 -7.81
C ALA A 123 -39.58 -12.32 -7.52
N PHE A 124 -39.59 -13.47 -6.83
CA PHE A 124 -40.82 -14.16 -6.45
C PHE A 124 -41.66 -13.35 -5.45
N ALA A 125 -41.03 -12.77 -4.41
CA ALA A 125 -41.73 -11.92 -3.46
C ALA A 125 -42.34 -10.68 -4.14
N ALA A 126 -41.59 -10.00 -5.01
CA ALA A 126 -42.11 -8.89 -5.80
C ALA A 126 -43.28 -9.32 -6.70
N PHE A 127 -43.16 -10.45 -7.39
CA PHE A 127 -44.21 -10.96 -8.27
C PHE A 127 -45.52 -11.25 -7.52
N VAL A 128 -45.45 -11.92 -6.36
CA VAL A 128 -46.64 -12.23 -5.56
C VAL A 128 -47.29 -10.94 -5.04
N THR A 129 -46.50 -9.99 -4.54
CA THR A 129 -47.02 -8.68 -4.09
C THR A 129 -47.71 -7.95 -5.24
N LEU A 130 -47.09 -7.90 -6.43
CA LEU A 130 -47.69 -7.27 -7.61
C LEU A 130 -49.04 -7.89 -7.98
N CYS A 131 -49.15 -9.22 -8.00
CA CYS A 131 -50.40 -9.90 -8.33
C CYS A 131 -51.54 -9.58 -7.36
N VAL A 132 -51.22 -9.46 -6.06
CA VAL A 132 -52.22 -9.13 -5.04
C VAL A 132 -52.61 -7.65 -5.09
N ASP A 133 -51.66 -6.77 -5.39
CA ASP A 133 -51.85 -5.31 -5.37
C ASP A 133 -52.55 -4.76 -6.61
N ILE A 134 -52.59 -5.51 -7.72
CA ILE A 134 -53.36 -5.14 -8.91
C ILE A 134 -54.85 -5.01 -8.59
N VAL A 135 -55.38 -5.79 -7.64
CA VAL A 135 -56.81 -5.79 -7.32
C VAL A 135 -57.24 -4.44 -6.71
N PRO A 136 -56.62 -3.92 -5.62
CA PRO A 136 -56.89 -2.56 -5.15
C PRO A 136 -56.65 -1.46 -6.20
N ALA A 137 -55.60 -1.58 -7.02
CA ALA A 137 -55.31 -0.59 -8.05
C ALA A 137 -56.38 -0.52 -9.16
N PHE A 138 -57.01 -1.67 -9.44
CA PHE A 138 -58.13 -1.76 -10.38
C PHE A 138 -59.40 -1.12 -9.80
N ASP A 139 -59.70 -1.34 -8.52
CA ASP A 139 -60.83 -0.73 -7.83
C ASP A 139 -60.71 0.81 -7.76
N ASP A 140 -59.49 1.32 -7.60
CA ASP A 140 -59.16 2.76 -7.62
C ASP A 140 -59.05 3.35 -9.05
N GLY A 141 -59.37 2.57 -10.10
CA GLY A 141 -59.41 3.04 -11.48
C GLY A 141 -58.06 3.47 -12.06
N TRP A 142 -56.95 2.88 -11.58
CA TRP A 142 -55.59 3.20 -12.03
C TRP A 142 -55.17 4.67 -11.81
N ALA A 143 -55.67 5.31 -10.74
CA ALA A 143 -55.21 6.63 -10.34
C ALA A 143 -53.69 6.66 -10.10
N LEU A 144 -53.02 7.76 -10.46
CA LEU A 144 -51.56 7.91 -10.31
C LEU A 144 -51.03 7.57 -8.89
N PRO A 145 -51.69 7.98 -7.78
CA PRO A 145 -51.25 7.59 -6.43
C PRO A 145 -51.36 6.08 -6.16
N ALA A 146 -52.40 5.43 -6.66
CA ALA A 146 -52.60 3.98 -6.50
C ALA A 146 -51.53 3.19 -7.28
N VAL A 147 -51.19 3.63 -8.50
CA VAL A 147 -50.09 3.05 -9.28
C VAL A 147 -48.74 3.26 -8.60
N ALA A 148 -48.50 4.42 -7.98
CA ALA A 148 -47.26 4.68 -7.23
C ALA A 148 -47.14 3.79 -5.98
N LEU A 149 -48.24 3.57 -5.25
CA LEU A 149 -48.27 2.66 -4.10
C LEU A 149 -48.06 1.19 -4.53
N LEU A 150 -48.71 0.75 -5.61
CA LEU A 150 -48.51 -0.57 -6.22
C LEU A 150 -47.04 -0.84 -6.56
N LEU A 151 -46.40 0.09 -7.28
CA LEU A 151 -45.00 -0.06 -7.69
C LEU A 151 -44.05 -0.02 -6.48
N SER A 152 -44.31 0.86 -5.51
CA SER A 152 -43.47 0.95 -4.32
C SER A 152 -43.57 -0.29 -3.42
N ASP A 153 -44.77 -0.83 -3.17
CA ASP A 153 -44.96 -2.07 -2.38
C ASP A 153 -44.25 -3.26 -3.04
N THR A 154 -44.40 -3.39 -4.36
CA THR A 154 -43.73 -4.42 -5.17
C THR A 154 -42.20 -4.34 -5.09
N VAL A 155 -41.64 -3.14 -5.33
CA VAL A 155 -40.18 -2.93 -5.32
C VAL A 155 -39.61 -3.13 -3.92
N LEU A 156 -40.28 -2.61 -2.88
CA LEU A 156 -39.82 -2.74 -1.50
C LEU A 156 -39.87 -4.18 -1.00
N ALA A 157 -40.91 -4.96 -1.37
CA ALA A 157 -41.00 -6.38 -1.00
C ALA A 157 -39.85 -7.20 -1.62
N GLY A 158 -39.54 -6.98 -2.90
CA GLY A 158 -38.41 -7.65 -3.56
C GLY A 158 -37.05 -7.18 -3.07
N ALA A 159 -36.84 -5.86 -2.95
CA ALA A 159 -35.58 -5.29 -2.49
C ALA A 159 -35.25 -5.72 -1.05
N SER A 160 -36.24 -5.69 -0.15
CA SER A 160 -36.04 -6.13 1.24
C SER A 160 -35.69 -7.62 1.32
N ALA A 161 -36.30 -8.49 0.51
CA ALA A 161 -35.90 -9.89 0.43
C ALA A 161 -34.43 -10.07 0.02
N TYR A 162 -33.93 -9.28 -0.94
CA TYR A 162 -32.53 -9.33 -1.39
C TYR A 162 -31.55 -8.87 -0.31
N PHE A 163 -31.79 -7.69 0.26
CA PHE A 163 -30.92 -7.11 1.28
C PHE A 163 -30.96 -7.93 2.57
N TYR A 164 -32.13 -8.42 3.01
CA TYR A 164 -32.21 -9.24 4.22
C TYR A 164 -31.57 -10.61 4.04
N LYS A 165 -31.68 -11.24 2.86
CA LYS A 165 -30.95 -12.49 2.56
C LYS A 165 -29.45 -12.29 2.67
N THR A 166 -28.95 -11.15 2.19
CA THR A 166 -27.54 -10.76 2.30
C THR A 166 -27.14 -10.48 3.75
N ALA A 167 -27.96 -9.74 4.50
CA ALA A 167 -27.71 -9.39 5.90
C ALA A 167 -27.75 -10.59 6.87
N LEU A 168 -28.55 -11.62 6.57
CA LEU A 168 -28.67 -12.85 7.36
C LEU A 168 -27.63 -13.92 6.99
N SER A 169 -26.88 -13.72 5.90
CA SER A 169 -25.85 -14.66 5.51
C SER A 169 -24.72 -14.69 6.56
N PRO A 170 -24.21 -15.87 6.96
CA PRO A 170 -23.12 -15.94 7.93
C PRO A 170 -21.91 -15.17 7.39
N TRP A 171 -21.32 -14.31 8.22
CA TRP A 171 -20.02 -13.67 7.95
C TRP A 171 -18.94 -14.75 7.93
N SER A 172 -18.91 -15.54 6.87
CA SER A 172 -17.79 -16.39 6.52
C SER A 172 -16.92 -15.55 5.59
N GLY A 173 -15.70 -15.22 6.02
CA GLY A 173 -14.68 -14.56 5.19
C GLY A 173 -14.21 -15.40 3.99
N ARG A 174 -15.12 -16.17 3.38
CA ARG A 174 -14.91 -17.02 2.20
C ARG A 174 -15.40 -16.37 0.90
N PHE A 175 -15.98 -15.18 0.94
CA PHE A 175 -16.19 -14.40 -0.27
C PHE A 175 -14.87 -13.71 -0.64
N ASN A 176 -14.06 -14.48 -1.34
CA ASN A 176 -12.86 -14.00 -2.02
C ASN A 176 -13.20 -12.81 -2.93
N LEU A 177 -12.38 -11.77 -2.81
CA LEU A 177 -11.89 -10.88 -3.87
C LEU A 177 -12.64 -9.63 -4.35
N GLU A 178 -13.74 -9.15 -3.75
CA GLU A 178 -14.29 -7.85 -4.18
C GLU A 178 -14.69 -6.96 -3.00
N GLN A 179 -14.02 -5.80 -2.86
CA GLN A 179 -14.40 -4.69 -1.96
C GLN A 179 -15.90 -4.32 -2.08
N GLY A 180 -16.54 -4.59 -3.23
CA GLY A 180 -17.96 -4.40 -3.44
C GLY A 180 -18.86 -5.29 -2.56
N SER A 181 -18.44 -6.52 -2.25
CA SER A 181 -19.25 -7.47 -1.47
C SER A 181 -19.39 -7.04 -0.01
N GLU A 182 -18.32 -6.49 0.58
CA GLU A 182 -18.35 -5.94 1.93
C GLU A 182 -19.33 -4.75 2.01
N ILE A 183 -19.21 -3.78 1.10
CA ILE A 183 -20.10 -2.61 1.07
C ILE A 183 -21.56 -3.05 0.97
N VAL A 184 -21.90 -4.00 0.07
CA VAL A 184 -23.27 -4.50 -0.08
C VAL A 184 -23.78 -5.15 1.21
N HIS A 185 -22.97 -5.97 1.88
CA HIS A 185 -23.36 -6.56 3.17
C HIS A 185 -23.58 -5.50 4.26
N THR A 186 -22.68 -4.50 4.36
CA THR A 186 -22.81 -3.43 5.35
C THR A 186 -24.06 -2.58 5.14
N VAL A 187 -24.35 -2.23 3.89
CA VAL A 187 -25.57 -1.50 3.50
C VAL A 187 -26.80 -2.35 3.81
N SER A 188 -26.75 -3.65 3.54
CA SER A 188 -27.85 -4.60 3.82
C SER A 188 -28.23 -4.66 5.30
N VAL A 189 -27.22 -4.74 6.19
CA VAL A 189 -27.44 -4.73 7.64
C VAL A 189 -28.03 -3.40 8.11
N LEU A 190 -27.52 -2.29 7.57
CA LEU A 190 -28.03 -0.97 7.90
C LEU A 190 -29.49 -0.78 7.43
N ILE A 191 -29.86 -1.30 6.26
CA ILE A 191 -31.25 -1.31 5.78
C ILE A 191 -32.15 -2.12 6.73
N LEU A 192 -31.71 -3.30 7.18
CA LEU A 192 -32.45 -4.11 8.16
C LEU A 192 -32.67 -3.37 9.49
N ILE A 193 -31.64 -2.71 10.01
CA ILE A 193 -31.76 -1.93 11.24
C ILE A 193 -32.70 -0.72 11.04
N SER A 194 -32.54 0.02 9.96
CA SER A 194 -33.39 1.18 9.64
C SER A 194 -34.86 0.81 9.49
N THR A 195 -35.16 -0.31 8.82
CA THR A 195 -36.53 -0.82 8.64
C THR A 195 -37.14 -1.39 9.93
N LEU A 196 -36.32 -1.94 10.82
CA LEU A 196 -36.76 -2.34 12.15
C LEU A 196 -37.09 -1.11 13.00
N LEU A 197 -36.21 -0.11 13.05
CA LEU A 197 -36.45 1.16 13.74
C LEU A 197 -37.69 1.88 13.22
N LEU A 198 -37.89 1.84 11.90
CA LEU A 198 -39.07 2.37 11.22
C LEU A 198 -40.36 1.76 11.77
N SER A 199 -40.36 0.45 11.99
CA SER A 199 -41.51 -0.26 12.55
C SER A 199 -41.78 0.12 14.00
N LEU A 200 -40.73 0.30 14.80
CA LEU A 200 -40.86 0.82 16.17
C LEU A 200 -41.28 2.30 16.22
N ALA A 201 -41.16 3.04 15.12
CA ALA A 201 -41.51 4.46 15.09
C ALA A 201 -43.02 4.69 15.30
N GLN A 202 -43.85 3.67 15.03
CA GLN A 202 -45.29 3.72 15.25
C GLN A 202 -45.69 3.66 16.73
N LEU A 203 -44.80 3.17 17.60
CA LEU A 203 -45.04 3.10 19.04
C LEU A 203 -44.83 4.48 19.67
N LYS A 204 -45.94 5.23 19.80
CA LYS A 204 -45.95 6.56 20.42
C LYS A 204 -46.33 6.49 21.90
N ILE A 205 -45.42 6.90 22.76
CA ILE A 205 -45.65 7.11 24.19
C ILE A 205 -46.23 8.52 24.37
N LEU A 206 -47.36 8.61 25.08
CA LEU A 206 -48.09 9.87 25.34
C LEU A 206 -48.46 10.67 24.08
N GLY A 207 -48.56 10.01 22.92
CA GLY A 207 -48.91 10.63 21.63
C GLY A 207 -47.84 11.53 21.02
N VAL A 208 -46.71 11.77 21.69
CA VAL A 208 -45.68 12.74 21.27
C VAL A 208 -44.32 12.07 21.02
N ILE A 209 -43.90 11.14 21.89
CA ILE A 209 -42.56 10.53 21.86
C ILE A 209 -42.63 9.19 21.14
N SER A 210 -41.84 9.00 20.08
CA SER A 210 -41.74 7.75 19.34
C SER A 210 -40.50 6.96 19.77
N VAL A 211 -40.72 5.70 20.17
CA VAL A 211 -39.62 4.81 20.57
C VAL A 211 -38.64 4.59 19.42
N GLY A 212 -39.14 4.32 18.21
CA GLY A 212 -38.28 4.13 17.03
C GLY A 212 -37.40 5.33 16.73
N ARG A 213 -37.93 6.56 16.83
CA ARG A 213 -37.15 7.79 16.60
C ARG A 213 -36.07 8.02 17.66
N THR A 214 -36.35 7.73 18.94
CA THR A 214 -35.32 7.81 20.01
C THR A 214 -34.18 6.81 19.82
N LEU A 215 -34.47 5.60 19.35
CA LEU A 215 -33.45 4.58 19.08
C LEU A 215 -32.67 4.91 17.81
N ALA A 216 -33.34 5.47 16.80
CA ALA A 216 -32.72 6.00 15.59
C ALA A 216 -31.70 7.09 15.89
N THR A 217 -32.07 8.11 16.68
CA THR A 217 -31.14 9.17 17.09
C THR A 217 -29.98 8.59 17.90
N LEU A 218 -30.24 7.69 18.86
CA LEU A 218 -29.18 7.02 19.62
C LEU A 218 -28.19 6.26 18.71
N LEU A 219 -28.67 5.60 17.67
CA LEU A 219 -27.84 4.91 16.69
C LEU A 219 -26.96 5.89 15.90
N VAL A 220 -27.51 7.04 15.50
CA VAL A 220 -26.74 8.12 14.83
C VAL A 220 -25.70 8.71 15.79
N PHE A 221 -26.02 8.94 17.07
CA PHE A 221 -25.07 9.37 18.11
C PHE A 221 -23.87 8.41 18.20
N LEU A 222 -24.13 7.10 18.22
CA LEU A 222 -23.08 6.08 18.31
C LEU A 222 -22.22 6.01 17.03
N ALA A 223 -22.86 6.09 15.87
CA ALA A 223 -22.18 6.07 14.58
C ALA A 223 -21.31 7.31 14.38
N ALA A 224 -21.81 8.50 14.70
CA ALA A 224 -21.08 9.76 14.59
C ALA A 224 -19.95 9.88 15.63
N PHE A 225 -20.14 9.39 16.86
CA PHE A 225 -19.10 9.44 17.89
C PHE A 225 -17.92 8.51 17.57
N LYS A 226 -18.16 7.35 16.96
CA LYS A 226 -17.10 6.38 16.65
C LYS A 226 -16.55 6.47 15.24
N GLY A 227 -17.42 6.71 14.25
CA GLY A 227 -17.06 6.77 12.84
C GLY A 227 -16.88 8.19 12.30
N GLY A 228 -16.99 9.21 13.16
CA GLY A 228 -16.78 10.60 12.80
C GLY A 228 -17.80 11.13 11.78
N VAL A 229 -17.39 12.13 11.00
CA VAL A 229 -18.25 12.90 10.09
C VAL A 229 -18.94 12.02 9.05
N GLY A 230 -18.17 11.14 8.38
CA GLY A 230 -18.67 10.33 7.27
C GLY A 230 -19.75 9.33 7.70
N MET A 231 -19.47 8.55 8.76
CA MET A 231 -20.43 7.58 9.28
C MET A 231 -21.63 8.23 9.95
N GLY A 232 -21.42 9.36 10.65
CA GLY A 232 -22.51 10.12 11.25
C GLY A 232 -23.51 10.63 10.21
N CYS A 233 -23.00 11.20 9.12
CA CYS A 233 -23.83 11.69 8.01
C CYS A 233 -24.55 10.54 7.28
N ALA A 234 -23.82 9.49 6.88
CA ALA A 234 -24.39 8.36 6.14
C ALA A 234 -25.49 7.63 6.94
N THR A 235 -25.24 7.42 8.25
CA THR A 235 -26.20 6.80 9.15
C THR A 235 -27.38 7.74 9.43
N GLY A 236 -27.12 9.04 9.59
CA GLY A 236 -28.17 10.05 9.81
C GLY A 236 -29.12 10.17 8.62
N ILE A 237 -28.60 10.25 7.40
CA ILE A 237 -29.41 10.31 6.17
C ILE A 237 -30.24 9.04 5.99
N SER A 238 -29.61 7.87 6.12
CA SER A 238 -30.29 6.60 5.88
C SER A 238 -31.41 6.30 6.89
N VAL A 239 -31.15 6.53 8.17
CA VAL A 239 -32.17 6.35 9.23
C VAL A 239 -33.21 7.47 9.18
N GLY A 240 -32.79 8.70 8.90
CA GLY A 240 -33.71 9.84 8.78
C GLY A 240 -34.66 9.71 7.60
N LEU A 241 -34.19 9.24 6.43
CA LEU A 241 -35.06 8.90 5.29
C LEU A 241 -36.08 7.82 5.65
N ALA A 242 -35.69 6.81 6.43
CA ALA A 242 -36.64 5.81 6.92
C ALA A 242 -37.73 6.48 7.79
N MET A 243 -37.34 7.32 8.75
CA MET A 243 -38.31 8.02 9.61
C MET A 243 -39.23 8.97 8.84
N ASP A 244 -38.70 9.68 7.83
CA ASP A 244 -39.48 10.54 6.95
C ASP A 244 -40.55 9.71 6.19
N ALA A 245 -40.16 8.53 5.67
CA ALA A 245 -41.06 7.61 4.97
C ALA A 245 -42.20 7.07 5.86
N ALA A 246 -41.97 6.90 7.16
CA ALA A 246 -43.04 6.57 8.13
C ALA A 246 -43.99 7.75 8.39
N SER A 247 -43.45 8.97 8.44
CA SER A 247 -44.21 10.14 8.82
C SER A 247 -45.13 10.66 7.71
N GLY A 248 -44.81 10.35 6.45
CA GLY A 248 -45.53 10.85 5.26
C GLY A 248 -45.40 12.36 5.06
N ALA A 249 -44.52 13.04 5.81
CA ALA A 249 -44.29 14.48 5.76
C ALA A 249 -43.06 14.83 4.89
N ALA A 250 -42.84 16.13 4.66
CA ALA A 250 -41.63 16.63 4.03
C ALA A 250 -40.36 16.15 4.79
N PRO A 251 -39.22 15.94 4.09
CA PRO A 251 -38.04 15.27 4.63
C PRO A 251 -37.33 16.09 5.72
N MET A 252 -37.82 15.97 6.95
CA MET A 252 -37.37 16.72 8.12
C MET A 252 -36.37 15.89 8.94
N PHE A 253 -36.61 14.59 9.12
CA PHE A 253 -35.75 13.74 9.93
C PHE A 253 -34.42 13.43 9.22
N CYS A 254 -34.44 13.26 7.90
CA CYS A 254 -33.23 13.12 7.08
C CYS A 254 -32.29 14.32 7.25
N THR A 255 -32.83 15.54 7.17
CA THR A 255 -32.04 16.76 7.30
C THR A 255 -31.55 16.95 8.74
N ALA A 256 -32.41 16.74 9.73
CA ALA A 256 -32.06 16.84 11.14
C ALA A 256 -30.94 15.86 11.54
N TYR A 257 -31.11 14.57 11.27
CA TYR A 257 -30.16 13.54 11.69
C TYR A 257 -28.87 13.56 10.85
N GLY A 258 -28.97 13.84 9.55
CA GLY A 258 -27.81 13.95 8.66
C GLY A 258 -26.90 15.11 9.03
N LEU A 259 -27.45 16.33 9.19
CA LEU A 259 -26.67 17.52 9.55
C LEU A 259 -26.14 17.44 10.99
N ALA A 260 -26.96 17.02 11.94
CA ALA A 260 -26.53 16.87 13.33
C ALA A 260 -25.43 15.80 13.46
N GLY A 261 -25.57 14.66 12.77
CA GLY A 261 -24.55 13.62 12.71
C GLY A 261 -23.24 14.06 12.05
N MET A 262 -23.31 14.85 10.98
CA MET A 262 -22.14 15.40 10.30
C MET A 262 -21.36 16.39 11.19
N ILE A 263 -22.05 17.40 11.73
CA ILE A 263 -21.41 18.48 12.51
C ILE A 263 -20.89 17.96 13.84
N SER A 264 -21.68 17.15 14.56
CA SER A 264 -21.22 16.53 15.81
C SER A 264 -20.03 15.59 15.56
N GLY A 265 -19.99 14.90 14.43
CA GLY A 265 -18.89 14.02 14.03
C GLY A 265 -17.51 14.69 14.01
N ILE A 266 -17.43 16.00 13.80
CA ILE A 266 -16.18 16.79 13.88
C ILE A 266 -15.61 16.77 15.30
N PHE A 267 -16.49 16.79 16.31
CA PHE A 267 -16.14 16.85 17.73
C PHE A 267 -16.01 15.47 18.39
N SER A 268 -16.12 14.38 17.62
CA SER A 268 -16.01 12.98 18.08
C SER A 268 -14.74 12.70 18.91
N LYS A 269 -13.63 13.38 18.62
CA LYS A 269 -12.32 13.19 19.28
C LYS A 269 -12.09 14.02 20.55
N ARG A 270 -12.95 15.00 20.87
CA ARG A 270 -12.72 15.90 22.04
C ARG A 270 -13.29 15.34 23.33
N SER A 271 -14.61 15.40 23.49
CA SER A 271 -15.29 14.89 24.69
C SER A 271 -16.75 14.56 24.37
N LYS A 272 -17.32 13.58 25.09
CA LYS A 272 -18.72 13.15 24.93
C LYS A 272 -19.70 14.32 25.10
N LEU A 273 -19.39 15.25 25.99
CA LEU A 273 -20.25 16.38 26.32
C LEU A 273 -20.30 17.40 25.17
N VAL A 274 -19.14 17.79 24.63
CA VAL A 274 -19.07 18.73 23.50
C VAL A 274 -19.76 18.13 22.27
N PHE A 275 -19.53 16.83 22.02
CA PHE A 275 -20.21 16.10 20.97
C PHE A 275 -21.74 16.14 21.13
N ALA A 276 -22.25 15.80 22.31
CA ALA A 276 -23.69 15.75 22.55
C ALA A 276 -24.36 17.12 22.47
N LEU A 277 -23.73 18.16 23.04
CA LEU A 277 -24.24 19.55 22.93
C LEU A 277 -24.28 20.01 21.47
N SER A 278 -23.25 19.71 20.68
CA SER A 278 -23.23 20.09 19.27
C SER A 278 -24.34 19.42 18.46
N TYR A 279 -24.66 18.16 18.74
CA TYR A 279 -25.76 17.45 18.10
C TYR A 279 -27.11 18.11 18.45
N VAL A 280 -27.37 18.31 19.74
CA VAL A 280 -28.63 18.90 20.22
C VAL A 280 -28.82 20.31 19.66
N LEU A 281 -27.76 21.12 19.59
CA LEU A 281 -27.84 22.48 19.08
C LEU A 281 -28.16 22.52 17.58
N VAL A 282 -27.53 21.66 16.78
CA VAL A 282 -27.80 21.57 15.33
C VAL A 282 -29.22 21.08 15.09
N ASP A 283 -29.66 20.06 15.81
CA ASP A 283 -31.03 19.54 15.72
C ASP A 283 -32.07 20.60 16.13
N ALA A 284 -31.80 21.39 17.16
CA ALA A 284 -32.66 22.51 17.58
C ALA A 284 -32.76 23.60 16.51
N VAL A 285 -31.67 23.89 15.76
CA VAL A 285 -31.72 24.82 14.62
C VAL A 285 -32.59 24.29 13.49
N VAL A 286 -32.47 23.00 13.15
CA VAL A 286 -33.31 22.37 12.12
C VAL A 286 -34.78 22.33 12.54
N ALA A 287 -35.04 22.05 13.82
CA ALA A 287 -36.37 22.12 14.42
C ALA A 287 -36.95 23.54 14.37
N ALA A 288 -36.14 24.57 14.62
CA ALA A 288 -36.56 25.97 14.56
C ALA A 288 -36.95 26.42 13.14
N VAL A 289 -36.22 25.98 12.12
CA VAL A 289 -36.56 26.26 10.71
C VAL A 289 -37.86 25.54 10.29
N SER A 290 -38.21 24.45 10.97
CA SER A 290 -39.34 23.59 10.62
C SER A 290 -40.55 23.75 11.55
N ILE A 291 -40.65 24.84 12.32
CA ILE A 291 -41.66 25.07 13.38
C ILE A 291 -43.12 24.82 12.96
N GLY A 292 -43.45 24.92 11.66
CA GLY A 292 -44.78 24.62 11.12
C GLY A 292 -45.16 23.12 11.06
N ASN A 293 -44.22 22.20 11.30
CA ASN A 293 -44.47 20.76 11.24
C ASN A 293 -44.93 20.20 12.60
N ALA A 294 -46.01 19.40 12.59
CA ALA A 294 -46.56 18.75 13.79
C ALA A 294 -45.58 17.80 14.50
N GLY A 295 -44.48 17.41 13.85
CA GLY A 295 -43.43 16.53 14.41
C GLY A 295 -42.37 17.25 15.26
N VAL A 296 -42.30 18.59 15.24
CA VAL A 296 -41.23 19.39 15.88
C VAL A 296 -41.11 19.16 17.39
N PRO A 297 -42.20 19.16 18.18
CA PRO A 297 -42.08 18.93 19.63
C PRO A 297 -41.51 17.55 19.95
N GLY A 298 -41.88 16.53 19.16
CA GLY A 298 -41.38 15.16 19.35
C GLY A 298 -39.87 15.06 19.16
N ILE A 299 -39.33 15.72 18.12
CA ILE A 299 -37.90 15.67 17.79
C ILE A 299 -37.03 16.18 18.93
N LEU A 300 -37.39 17.33 19.51
CA LEU A 300 -36.63 17.92 20.61
C LEU A 300 -36.57 17.01 21.86
N TYR A 301 -37.71 16.41 22.24
CA TYR A 301 -37.74 15.47 23.36
C TYR A 301 -36.98 14.18 23.05
N GLU A 302 -37.08 13.67 21.83
CA GLU A 302 -36.44 12.42 21.42
C GLU A 302 -34.92 12.54 21.37
N VAL A 303 -34.41 13.65 20.84
CA VAL A 303 -32.98 13.95 20.81
C VAL A 303 -32.44 14.21 22.22
N PHE A 304 -33.21 14.89 23.08
CA PHE A 304 -32.84 15.06 24.48
C PHE A 304 -32.74 13.70 25.20
N ILE A 305 -33.74 12.84 25.09
CA ILE A 305 -33.72 11.49 25.69
C ILE A 305 -32.54 10.67 25.17
N ALA A 306 -32.31 10.65 23.85
CA ALA A 306 -31.19 9.94 23.26
C ALA A 306 -29.83 10.48 23.74
N SER A 307 -29.69 11.79 23.91
CA SER A 307 -28.47 12.42 24.42
C SER A 307 -28.17 12.00 25.88
N VAL A 308 -29.20 11.91 26.72
CA VAL A 308 -29.07 11.46 28.11
C VAL A 308 -28.69 9.97 28.15
N ILE A 309 -29.36 9.13 27.36
CA ILE A 309 -29.03 7.69 27.26
C ILE A 309 -27.58 7.52 26.79
N PHE A 310 -27.15 8.28 25.77
CA PHE A 310 -25.79 8.24 25.25
C PHE A 310 -24.75 8.64 26.30
N MET A 311 -25.06 9.62 27.16
CA MET A 311 -24.17 10.08 28.21
C MET A 311 -24.00 9.03 29.33
N VAL A 312 -25.07 8.32 29.67
CA VAL A 312 -25.07 7.24 30.70
C VAL A 312 -24.41 5.96 30.18
N LEU A 313 -24.33 5.77 28.87
CA LEU A 313 -23.84 4.53 28.28
C LEU A 313 -22.35 4.28 28.61
N PRO A 314 -21.99 3.10 29.16
CA PRO A 314 -20.60 2.79 29.49
C PRO A 314 -19.77 2.50 28.21
N PRO A 315 -18.46 2.83 28.20
CA PRO A 315 -17.59 2.64 27.04
C PRO A 315 -17.47 1.17 26.61
N SER A 316 -17.61 0.24 27.56
CA SER A 316 -17.64 -1.21 27.29
C SER A 316 -18.82 -1.62 26.40
N PHE A 317 -20.01 -1.07 26.64
CA PHE A 317 -21.20 -1.36 25.83
C PHE A 317 -21.11 -0.70 24.44
N MET A 318 -20.58 0.52 24.35
CA MET A 318 -20.30 1.17 23.07
C MET A 318 -19.37 0.34 22.19
N SER A 319 -18.37 -0.34 22.78
CA SER A 319 -17.44 -1.21 22.05
C SER A 319 -18.07 -2.48 21.49
N ARG A 320 -19.15 -2.99 22.12
CA ARG A 320 -19.90 -4.15 21.61
C ARG A 320 -20.90 -3.73 20.54
N LEU A 321 -21.58 -2.60 20.75
CA LEU A 321 -22.57 -2.06 19.81
C LEU A 321 -21.92 -1.53 18.53
N SER A 322 -20.65 -1.13 18.57
CA SER A 322 -19.91 -0.75 17.37
C SER A 322 -19.59 -1.95 16.48
N VAL A 323 -19.44 -3.17 17.00
CA VAL A 323 -19.23 -4.35 16.14
C VAL A 323 -20.42 -4.59 15.21
N LEU A 324 -21.62 -4.14 15.60
CA LEU A 324 -22.84 -4.18 14.79
C LEU A 324 -22.93 -3.03 13.77
N LEU A 325 -22.12 -1.99 13.91
CA LEU A 325 -22.00 -0.86 13.00
C LEU A 325 -20.78 -1.07 12.10
N PRO A 326 -20.99 -1.49 10.84
CA PRO A 326 -19.89 -1.73 9.92
C PRO A 326 -19.08 -0.44 9.68
N GLY A 327 -17.76 -0.55 9.57
CA GLY A 327 -16.85 0.60 9.43
C GLY A 327 -16.35 1.21 10.74
N THR A 328 -16.78 0.71 11.91
CA THR A 328 -16.24 1.13 13.23
C THR A 328 -15.19 0.16 13.80
N GLY A 329 -14.91 -0.95 13.11
CA GLY A 329 -13.62 -1.63 13.25
C GLY A 329 -12.56 -0.61 12.86
N SER A 330 -11.52 -0.45 13.67
CA SER A 330 -10.48 0.56 13.45
C SER A 330 -9.89 0.36 12.06
N GLY A 331 -10.36 1.16 11.08
CA GLY A 331 -9.76 1.27 9.75
C GLY A 331 -8.29 1.69 9.81
N PHE A 332 -7.76 1.91 11.02
CA PHE A 332 -6.35 2.02 11.37
C PHE A 332 -5.48 0.97 10.67
N GLY A 333 -5.89 -0.31 10.61
CA GLY A 333 -5.14 -1.33 9.89
C GLY A 333 -4.98 -1.03 8.39
N ILE A 334 -6.07 -0.61 7.74
CA ILE A 334 -6.09 -0.22 6.32
C ILE A 334 -5.33 1.10 6.10
N ILE A 335 -5.49 2.06 7.00
CA ILE A 335 -4.79 3.35 6.95
C ILE A 335 -3.28 3.14 7.08
N ARG A 336 -2.84 2.25 7.98
CA ARG A 336 -1.42 1.93 8.19
C ARG A 336 -0.82 1.14 7.05
N ALA A 337 -1.54 0.15 6.53
CA ALA A 337 -1.15 -0.53 5.30
C ALA A 337 -0.89 0.47 4.16
N ARG A 338 -1.74 1.49 4.01
CA ARG A 338 -1.55 2.58 3.03
C ARG A 338 -0.39 3.51 3.38
N GLU A 339 -0.19 3.85 4.65
CA GLU A 339 0.92 4.70 5.10
C GLU A 339 2.28 4.02 4.88
N TYR A 340 2.34 2.70 5.09
CA TYR A 340 3.50 1.87 4.77
C TYR A 340 3.81 1.90 3.26
N THR A 341 2.81 1.64 2.41
CA THR A 341 2.97 1.73 0.95
C THR A 341 3.38 3.14 0.52
N LYS A 342 2.78 4.18 1.09
CA LYS A 342 3.16 5.58 0.81
C LYS A 342 4.62 5.84 1.16
N GLY A 343 5.08 5.39 2.34
CA GLY A 343 6.47 5.57 2.77
C GLY A 343 7.46 4.94 1.81
N ARG A 344 7.15 3.76 1.26
CA ARG A 344 8.00 3.13 0.24
C ARG A 344 8.02 3.92 -1.08
N VAL A 345 6.87 4.39 -1.56
CA VAL A 345 6.80 5.25 -2.75
C VAL A 345 7.59 6.55 -2.55
N ASP A 346 7.52 7.16 -1.37
CA ASP A 346 8.30 8.36 -1.04
C ASP A 346 9.82 8.07 -1.08
N GLN A 347 10.27 6.91 -0.58
CA GLN A 347 11.68 6.47 -0.71
C GLN A 347 12.10 6.26 -2.17
N THR A 348 11.23 5.66 -2.99
CA THR A 348 11.51 5.48 -4.43
C THR A 348 11.55 6.80 -5.17
N ALA A 349 10.68 7.75 -4.83
CA ALA A 349 10.70 9.10 -5.38
C ALA A 349 12.01 9.83 -5.02
N LEU A 350 12.52 9.66 -3.81
CA LEU A 350 13.83 10.20 -3.41
C LEU A 350 14.97 9.58 -4.24
N ALA A 351 14.99 8.26 -4.42
CA ALA A 351 15.99 7.60 -5.26
C ALA A 351 15.94 8.08 -6.72
N PHE A 352 14.74 8.32 -7.26
CA PHE A 352 14.58 8.89 -8.60
C PHE A 352 15.04 10.35 -8.68
N LYS A 353 14.77 11.15 -7.65
CA LYS A 353 15.25 12.53 -7.56
C LYS A 353 16.78 12.58 -7.56
N ASP A 354 17.44 11.68 -6.83
CA ASP A 354 18.90 11.60 -6.82
C ASP A 354 19.47 11.19 -8.18
N LEU A 355 18.83 10.24 -8.87
CA LEU A 355 19.15 9.90 -10.26
C LEU A 355 19.06 11.16 -11.13
N TYR A 356 17.95 11.89 -11.05
CA TYR A 356 17.74 13.13 -11.79
C TYR A 356 18.79 14.20 -11.47
N GLU A 357 19.10 14.43 -10.19
CA GLU A 357 20.14 15.39 -9.78
C GLU A 357 21.52 14.97 -10.29
N THR A 358 21.85 13.69 -10.22
CA THR A 358 23.10 13.13 -10.75
C THR A 358 23.23 13.38 -12.25
N VAL A 359 22.15 13.14 -13.01
CA VAL A 359 22.09 13.42 -14.45
C VAL A 359 22.15 14.93 -14.71
N LYS A 360 21.44 15.75 -13.94
CA LYS A 360 21.47 17.22 -14.08
C LYS A 360 22.89 17.76 -13.88
N THR A 361 23.60 17.29 -12.86
CA THR A 361 24.99 17.68 -12.61
C THR A 361 25.91 17.23 -13.74
N ALA A 362 25.76 16.00 -14.24
CA ALA A 362 26.54 15.48 -15.37
C ALA A 362 26.26 16.21 -16.70
N VAL A 363 25.05 16.74 -16.89
CA VAL A 363 24.68 17.52 -18.08
C VAL A 363 25.26 18.94 -18.04
N GLY A 364 25.58 19.45 -16.84
CA GLY A 364 26.07 20.80 -16.60
C GLY A 364 25.02 21.88 -16.90
N GLU A 365 24.96 22.92 -16.08
CA GLU A 365 24.25 24.14 -16.47
C GLU A 365 25.08 24.82 -17.56
N GLY A 366 24.58 24.74 -18.80
CA GLY A 366 25.24 25.27 -19.97
C GLY A 366 25.44 26.78 -19.87
N VAL A 367 26.58 27.21 -19.34
CA VAL A 367 27.08 28.56 -19.61
C VAL A 367 27.21 28.65 -21.12
N ASN A 368 26.59 29.69 -21.68
CA ASN A 368 26.52 29.96 -23.12
C ASN A 368 27.88 30.47 -23.64
N ASP A 369 28.94 29.71 -23.37
CA ASP A 369 30.35 29.96 -23.70
C ASP A 369 30.65 29.58 -25.17
N GLY A 370 29.59 29.50 -25.99
CA GLY A 370 29.65 29.09 -27.39
C GLY A 370 29.90 30.24 -28.35
N ASP A 371 29.94 31.48 -27.86
CA ASP A 371 30.12 32.66 -28.70
C ASP A 371 31.60 32.88 -29.03
N VAL A 372 31.89 33.13 -30.30
CA VAL A 372 33.26 33.35 -30.78
C VAL A 372 33.83 34.67 -30.25
N ALA A 373 32.95 35.62 -29.90
CA ALA A 373 33.35 36.88 -29.25
C ALA A 373 34.20 36.65 -27.98
N THR A 374 33.87 35.61 -27.19
CA THR A 374 34.58 35.28 -25.95
C THR A 374 36.05 34.91 -26.16
N VAL A 375 36.43 34.43 -27.35
CA VAL A 375 37.83 34.12 -27.70
C VAL A 375 38.65 35.41 -27.74
N PHE A 376 38.10 36.46 -28.35
CA PHE A 376 38.77 37.73 -28.49
C PHE A 376 38.78 38.51 -27.17
N ASP A 377 37.71 38.46 -26.39
CA ASP A 377 37.65 39.09 -25.06
C ASP A 377 38.70 38.48 -24.12
N ARG A 378 38.80 37.14 -24.04
CA ARG A 378 39.81 36.47 -23.21
C ARG A 378 41.24 36.70 -23.71
N ALA A 379 41.44 36.72 -25.02
CA ALA A 379 42.75 37.08 -25.59
C ALA A 379 43.14 38.53 -25.26
N ALA A 380 42.15 39.44 -25.25
CA ALA A 380 42.34 40.83 -24.84
C ALA A 380 42.63 40.97 -23.35
N ASP A 381 42.00 40.18 -22.48
CA ASP A 381 42.33 40.18 -21.05
C ASP A 381 43.79 39.79 -20.82
N VAL A 382 44.29 38.76 -21.51
CA VAL A 382 45.68 38.32 -21.33
C VAL A 382 46.70 39.34 -21.86
N VAL A 383 46.43 39.93 -23.04
CA VAL A 383 47.43 40.73 -23.78
C VAL A 383 47.20 42.24 -23.66
N CYS A 384 45.95 42.68 -23.63
CA CYS A 384 45.62 44.10 -23.57
C CYS A 384 45.60 44.65 -22.14
N LEU A 385 45.34 43.88 -21.07
CA LEU A 385 45.40 44.43 -19.71
C LEU A 385 46.80 44.95 -19.33
N SER A 386 47.85 44.32 -19.84
CA SER A 386 49.25 44.70 -19.62
C SER A 386 49.81 45.68 -20.67
N CYS A 387 49.00 46.10 -21.64
CA CYS A 387 49.43 46.95 -22.75
C CYS A 387 49.33 48.45 -22.42
N THR A 388 50.25 49.25 -22.96
CA THR A 388 50.27 50.71 -22.74
C THR A 388 49.21 51.47 -23.54
N LYS A 389 48.65 50.86 -24.60
CA LYS A 389 47.65 51.49 -25.50
C LYS A 389 46.19 51.12 -25.19
N THR A 390 45.92 50.45 -24.08
CA THR A 390 44.59 49.88 -23.76
C THR A 390 43.49 50.91 -23.67
N ALA A 391 43.75 52.07 -23.05
CA ALA A 391 42.80 53.17 -23.00
C ALA A 391 42.42 53.67 -24.41
N LYS A 392 43.38 53.68 -25.35
CA LYS A 392 43.11 54.08 -26.73
C LYS A 392 42.29 53.02 -27.46
N CYS A 393 42.70 51.75 -27.43
CA CYS A 393 42.04 50.67 -28.18
C CYS A 393 40.64 50.33 -27.68
N TRP A 394 40.40 50.35 -26.36
CA TRP A 394 39.15 49.89 -25.75
C TRP A 394 38.23 51.01 -25.25
N HIS A 395 38.69 52.27 -25.14
CA HIS A 395 37.82 53.40 -24.76
C HIS A 395 37.62 54.40 -25.90
N HIS A 396 38.68 54.78 -26.62
CA HIS A 396 38.60 55.79 -27.69
C HIS A 396 38.23 55.16 -29.05
N ASP A 397 38.90 54.07 -29.42
CA ASP A 397 38.79 53.41 -30.73
C ASP A 397 38.04 52.05 -30.63
N TYR A 398 37.16 51.90 -29.63
CA TYR A 398 36.46 50.65 -29.31
C TYR A 398 35.80 49.99 -30.53
N GLN A 399 35.06 50.78 -31.31
CA GLN A 399 34.33 50.28 -32.48
C GLN A 399 35.27 49.69 -33.54
N GLN A 400 36.40 50.35 -33.79
CA GLN A 400 37.38 49.87 -34.77
C GLN A 400 38.06 48.58 -34.31
N THR A 401 38.29 48.42 -33.00
CA THR A 401 38.86 47.21 -32.42
C THR A 401 37.91 46.03 -32.54
N VAL A 402 36.62 46.21 -32.22
CA VAL A 402 35.59 45.16 -32.34
C VAL A 402 35.35 44.80 -33.81
N ASP A 403 35.30 45.77 -34.71
CA ASP A 403 35.13 45.52 -36.14
C ASP A 403 36.31 44.71 -36.72
N ALA A 404 37.54 44.96 -36.25
CA ALA A 404 38.71 44.17 -36.64
C ALA A 404 38.60 42.70 -36.22
N MET A 405 38.09 42.43 -35.01
CA MET A 405 37.86 41.08 -34.50
C MET A 405 36.74 40.36 -35.27
N ASN A 406 35.63 41.06 -35.53
CA ASN A 406 34.51 40.53 -36.31
C ASN A 406 34.94 40.16 -37.75
N ASN A 407 35.73 41.01 -38.40
CA ASN A 407 36.26 40.75 -39.75
C ASN A 407 37.16 39.51 -39.80
N ALA A 408 37.98 39.30 -38.76
CA ALA A 408 38.89 38.16 -38.67
C ALA A 408 38.18 36.83 -38.31
N THR A 409 36.97 36.91 -37.76
CA THR A 409 36.24 35.75 -37.20
C THR A 409 35.98 34.65 -38.22
N ALA A 410 35.53 35.01 -39.43
CA ALA A 410 35.17 34.01 -40.46
C ALA A 410 36.38 33.22 -40.96
N ALA A 411 37.51 33.90 -41.22
CA ALA A 411 38.76 33.27 -41.65
C ALA A 411 39.35 32.40 -40.54
N MET A 412 39.35 32.89 -39.30
CA MET A 412 39.80 32.16 -38.12
C MET A 412 39.02 30.87 -37.91
N MET A 413 37.69 30.92 -38.01
CA MET A 413 36.80 29.76 -37.83
C MET A 413 36.91 28.74 -38.97
N GLY A 414 37.07 29.19 -40.22
CA GLY A 414 37.24 28.29 -41.37
C GLY A 414 38.58 27.55 -41.36
N ARG A 415 39.64 28.19 -40.86
CA ARG A 415 41.00 27.61 -40.80
C ARG A 415 41.29 26.88 -39.48
N GLY A 416 40.61 27.23 -38.39
CA GLY A 416 40.91 26.75 -37.03
C GLY A 416 42.12 27.46 -36.38
N SER A 417 42.58 28.56 -36.98
CA SER A 417 43.67 29.39 -36.46
C SER A 417 43.60 30.81 -37.03
N LEU A 418 43.87 31.81 -36.21
CA LEU A 418 44.03 33.21 -36.59
C LEU A 418 45.45 33.50 -37.08
N LEU A 419 45.59 34.04 -38.29
CA LEU A 419 46.84 34.61 -38.79
C LEU A 419 46.81 36.13 -38.66
N GLU A 420 48.00 36.74 -38.64
CA GLU A 420 48.10 38.21 -38.61
C GLU A 420 47.47 38.86 -39.85
N ASP A 421 47.54 38.20 -41.01
CA ASP A 421 46.94 38.68 -42.26
C ASP A 421 45.40 38.69 -42.26
N ASP A 422 44.78 37.90 -41.39
CA ASP A 422 43.32 37.89 -41.25
C ASP A 422 42.82 39.16 -40.51
N LEU A 423 43.72 39.91 -39.86
CA LEU A 423 43.42 41.18 -39.23
C LEU A 423 43.59 42.35 -40.23
N PRO A 424 42.65 43.32 -40.25
CA PRO A 424 42.75 44.48 -41.14
C PRO A 424 44.05 45.26 -40.96
N GLU A 425 44.53 45.86 -42.06
CA GLU A 425 45.82 46.56 -42.09
C GLU A 425 45.89 47.72 -41.09
N TYR A 426 44.78 48.42 -40.84
CA TYR A 426 44.71 49.49 -39.85
C TYR A 426 44.97 48.98 -38.42
N PHE A 427 44.50 47.78 -38.09
CA PHE A 427 44.69 47.18 -36.76
C PHE A 427 46.14 46.71 -36.59
N ARG A 428 46.72 46.07 -37.61
CA ARG A 428 48.12 45.62 -37.62
C ARG A 428 49.12 46.76 -37.44
N ARG A 429 48.86 47.93 -38.03
CA ARG A 429 49.72 49.12 -37.89
C ARG A 429 49.57 49.80 -36.53
N SER A 430 48.41 49.67 -35.88
CA SER A 430 48.09 50.36 -34.63
C SER A 430 48.52 49.56 -33.38
N CYS A 431 48.30 48.24 -33.41
CA CYS A 431 48.61 47.32 -32.32
C CYS A 431 50.12 47.03 -32.26
N ILE A 432 50.69 47.14 -31.05
CA ILE A 432 52.12 46.88 -30.81
C ILE A 432 52.43 45.39 -30.55
N ASN A 433 51.42 44.63 -30.11
CA ASN A 433 51.55 43.23 -29.68
C ASN A 433 50.73 42.29 -30.58
N VAL A 434 50.68 42.53 -31.89
CA VAL A 434 49.86 41.72 -32.84
C VAL A 434 50.22 40.23 -32.77
N GLY A 435 51.51 39.90 -32.72
CA GLY A 435 51.99 38.51 -32.63
C GLY A 435 51.66 37.82 -31.30
N GLU A 436 51.63 38.55 -30.18
CA GLU A 436 51.22 37.98 -28.88
C GLU A 436 49.70 37.84 -28.79
N PHE A 437 48.96 38.81 -29.32
CA PHE A 437 47.50 38.78 -29.40
C PHE A 437 47.01 37.61 -30.26
N THR A 438 47.61 37.38 -31.43
CA THR A 438 47.26 36.24 -32.29
C THR A 438 47.59 34.89 -31.64
N LYS A 439 48.69 34.80 -30.88
CA LYS A 439 49.01 33.59 -30.09
C LYS A 439 47.99 33.34 -28.99
N ALA A 440 47.62 34.36 -28.22
CA ALA A 440 46.61 34.26 -27.17
C ALA A 440 45.23 33.89 -27.75
N ALA A 441 44.81 34.53 -28.84
CA ALA A 441 43.57 34.21 -29.55
C ALA A 441 43.57 32.77 -30.08
N ASN A 442 44.69 32.26 -30.59
CA ASN A 442 44.81 30.87 -31.03
C ASN A 442 44.77 29.86 -29.87
N GLN A 443 45.30 30.21 -28.69
CA GLN A 443 45.20 29.37 -27.49
C GLN A 443 43.74 29.30 -27.00
N GLU A 444 43.06 30.44 -26.93
CA GLU A 444 41.64 30.51 -26.57
C GLU A 444 40.73 29.83 -27.61
N LEU A 445 41.04 29.97 -28.90
CA LEU A 445 40.32 29.26 -29.97
C LEU A 445 40.47 27.73 -29.83
N LYS A 446 41.69 27.25 -29.56
CA LYS A 446 41.93 25.82 -29.30
C LYS A 446 41.14 25.34 -28.09
N ALA A 447 41.13 26.11 -26.99
CA ALA A 447 40.33 25.80 -25.81
C ALA A 447 38.83 25.75 -26.14
N LEU A 448 38.32 26.68 -26.94
CA LEU A 448 36.91 26.71 -27.37
C LEU A 448 36.56 25.54 -28.29
N LEU A 449 37.39 25.22 -29.28
CA LEU A 449 37.18 24.09 -30.19
C LEU A 449 37.21 22.76 -29.44
N TYR A 450 38.14 22.60 -28.50
CA TYR A 450 38.22 21.43 -27.64
C TYR A 450 36.94 21.28 -26.80
N ARG A 451 36.47 22.35 -26.16
CA ARG A 451 35.20 22.36 -25.41
C ARG A 451 33.98 22.07 -26.29
N ARG A 452 33.94 22.56 -27.54
CA ARG A 452 32.85 22.27 -28.49
C ARG A 452 32.84 20.80 -28.91
N GLN A 453 34.00 20.24 -29.27
CA GLN A 453 34.14 18.84 -29.63
C GLN A 453 33.75 17.92 -28.45
N TYR A 454 34.18 18.30 -27.25
CA TYR A 454 33.79 17.67 -26.00
C TYR A 454 32.27 17.69 -25.77
N LYS A 455 31.63 18.87 -25.83
CA LYS A 455 30.16 19.00 -25.72
C LYS A 455 29.41 18.19 -26.78
N LYS A 456 29.95 18.07 -28.00
CA LYS A 456 29.35 17.25 -29.07
C LYS A 456 29.41 15.76 -28.74
N ARG A 457 30.56 15.23 -28.33
CA ARG A 457 30.70 13.83 -27.90
C ARG A 457 29.81 13.52 -26.70
N LEU A 458 29.74 14.44 -25.73
CA LEU A 458 28.88 14.29 -24.57
C LEU A 458 27.39 14.22 -24.97
N ARG A 459 26.93 15.07 -25.90
CA ARG A 459 25.55 15.01 -26.43
C ARG A 459 25.25 13.72 -27.19
N GLU A 460 26.21 13.22 -27.98
CA GLU A 460 26.08 11.95 -28.70
C GLU A 460 25.94 10.78 -27.71
N ASN A 461 26.76 10.72 -26.65
CA ASN A 461 26.66 9.73 -25.57
C ASN A 461 25.37 9.88 -24.73
N GLN A 462 24.94 11.12 -24.45
CA GLN A 462 23.72 11.40 -23.68
C GLN A 462 22.44 10.94 -24.42
N SER A 463 22.38 11.10 -25.75
CA SER A 463 21.22 10.65 -26.53
C SER A 463 21.04 9.13 -26.49
N ALA A 464 22.13 8.37 -26.34
CA ALA A 464 22.09 6.92 -26.17
C ALA A 464 21.59 6.51 -24.78
N ALA A 465 21.94 7.25 -23.72
CA ALA A 465 21.49 6.98 -22.35
C ALA A 465 19.99 7.26 -22.12
N PHE A 466 19.43 8.29 -22.78
CA PHE A 466 17.99 8.61 -22.69
C PHE A 466 17.09 7.69 -23.53
N ASN A 467 17.67 6.89 -24.43
CA ASN A 467 16.91 5.97 -25.28
C ASN A 467 16.40 4.72 -24.56
N GLN A 468 16.62 4.56 -23.25
CA GLN A 468 15.98 3.52 -22.45
C GLN A 468 15.01 4.08 -21.41
N TYR A 469 13.99 4.81 -21.90
CA TYR A 469 12.71 4.95 -21.21
C TYR A 469 12.16 3.62 -20.66
N ALA A 470 12.62 2.48 -21.19
CA ALA A 470 12.36 1.15 -20.67
C ALA A 470 12.77 0.96 -19.20
N ASP A 471 13.93 1.46 -18.77
CA ASP A 471 14.38 1.26 -17.37
C ASP A 471 13.65 2.22 -16.41
N ILE A 472 13.36 3.46 -16.84
CA ILE A 472 12.46 4.36 -16.09
C ILE A 472 11.05 3.76 -15.99
N SER A 473 10.56 3.20 -17.10
CA SER A 473 9.28 2.48 -17.14
C SER A 473 9.30 1.27 -16.21
N ALA A 474 10.42 0.56 -16.08
CA ALA A 474 10.57 -0.54 -15.12
C ALA A 474 10.50 -0.06 -13.66
N ILE A 475 11.12 1.09 -13.33
CA ILE A 475 10.98 1.71 -12.00
C ILE A 475 9.52 2.11 -11.75
N LEU A 476 8.90 2.81 -12.70
CA LEU A 476 7.49 3.23 -12.60
C LEU A 476 6.54 2.04 -12.51
N LYS A 477 6.84 0.93 -13.21
CA LYS A 477 6.12 -0.33 -13.09
C LYS A 477 6.33 -0.96 -11.72
N GLY A 478 7.54 -0.91 -11.16
CA GLY A 478 7.81 -1.32 -9.77
C GLY A 478 6.94 -0.56 -8.77
N ILE A 479 6.87 0.77 -8.91
CA ILE A 479 6.00 1.65 -8.09
C ILE A 479 4.52 1.31 -8.32
N SER A 480 4.11 1.11 -9.57
CA SER A 480 2.72 0.78 -9.91
C SER A 480 2.31 -0.58 -9.36
N ASP A 481 3.18 -1.59 -9.44
CA ASP A 481 2.97 -2.91 -8.85
C ASP A 481 2.93 -2.82 -7.32
N GLU A 482 3.69 -1.92 -6.71
CA GLU A 482 3.68 -1.68 -5.26
C GLU A 482 2.41 -0.99 -4.79
N LEU A 483 1.89 -0.04 -5.58
CA LEU A 483 0.58 0.58 -5.35
C LEU A 483 -0.59 -0.38 -5.64
N GLY A 484 -0.44 -1.26 -6.64
CA GLY A 484 -1.50 -2.14 -7.13
C GLY A 484 -1.58 -3.50 -6.42
N GLY A 485 -0.44 -4.08 -6.04
CA GLY A 485 -0.32 -5.36 -5.32
C GLY A 485 -0.55 -5.22 -3.81
N GLY A 486 -1.42 -4.28 -3.43
CA GLY A 486 -1.53 -3.68 -2.10
C GLY A 486 -1.42 -4.66 -0.92
N SER A 487 -0.85 -4.17 0.17
CA SER A 487 -0.71 -4.92 1.43
C SER A 487 -2.03 -5.59 1.80
N SER A 488 -2.00 -6.92 1.94
CA SER A 488 -3.19 -7.70 2.26
C SER A 488 -3.51 -7.55 3.74
N PHE A 489 -4.66 -6.95 4.04
CA PHE A 489 -5.10 -6.74 5.41
C PHE A 489 -5.57 -8.07 6.04
N GLU A 490 -5.14 -8.36 7.28
CA GLU A 490 -5.40 -9.63 7.97
C GLU A 490 -6.29 -9.42 9.21
N PRO A 491 -7.61 -9.24 9.03
CA PRO A 491 -8.53 -8.88 10.14
C PRO A 491 -8.63 -9.97 11.21
N GLU A 492 -8.46 -11.24 10.83
CA GLU A 492 -8.52 -12.35 11.77
C GLU A 492 -7.33 -12.35 12.73
N LEU A 493 -6.12 -12.14 12.21
CA LEU A 493 -4.89 -12.06 13.01
C LEU A 493 -4.89 -10.81 13.89
N GLU A 494 -5.36 -9.68 13.37
CA GLU A 494 -5.53 -8.46 14.16
C GLU A 494 -6.52 -8.67 15.32
N SER A 495 -7.63 -9.37 15.09
CA SER A 495 -8.60 -9.72 16.13
C SER A 495 -8.00 -10.64 17.20
N ARG A 496 -7.19 -11.63 16.80
CA ARG A 496 -6.47 -12.51 17.72
C ARG A 496 -5.46 -11.75 18.57
N LEU A 497 -4.66 -10.89 17.94
CA LEU A 497 -3.71 -10.00 18.64
C LEU A 497 -4.42 -9.12 19.66
N ARG A 498 -5.53 -8.48 19.27
CA ARG A 498 -6.31 -7.63 20.16
C ARG A 498 -6.90 -8.40 21.34
N LYS A 499 -7.35 -9.64 21.13
CA LYS A 499 -7.81 -10.53 22.22
C LYS A 499 -6.67 -10.87 23.18
N TYR A 500 -5.49 -11.19 22.66
CA TYR A 500 -4.31 -11.48 23.47
C TYR A 500 -3.89 -10.26 24.30
N LEU A 501 -3.76 -9.07 23.70
CA LEU A 501 -3.39 -7.85 24.42
C LEU A 501 -4.36 -7.50 25.55
N ARG A 502 -5.68 -7.70 25.32
CA ARG A 502 -6.69 -7.54 26.38
C ARG A 502 -6.52 -8.53 27.52
N SER A 503 -6.12 -9.78 27.25
CA SER A 503 -5.88 -10.79 28.29
C SER A 503 -4.72 -10.40 29.22
N VAL A 504 -3.76 -9.61 28.72
CA VAL A 504 -2.63 -9.11 29.49
C VAL A 504 -2.83 -7.65 29.96
N ASN A 505 -4.07 -7.16 29.90
CA ASN A 505 -4.46 -5.82 30.34
C ASN A 505 -3.70 -4.67 29.64
N VAL A 506 -3.27 -4.90 28.39
CA VAL A 506 -2.66 -3.87 27.53
C VAL A 506 -3.73 -3.33 26.59
N GLN A 507 -4.05 -2.03 26.73
CA GLN A 507 -4.95 -1.33 25.82
C GLN A 507 -4.16 -0.70 24.69
N ALA A 508 -4.18 -1.34 23.52
CA ALA A 508 -3.48 -0.85 22.34
C ALA A 508 -4.36 -0.95 21.09
N GLU A 509 -4.14 0.00 20.18
CA GLU A 509 -4.51 -0.11 18.78
C GLU A 509 -3.51 -1.02 18.06
N THR A 510 -3.99 -1.71 17.05
CA THR A 510 -3.24 -2.75 16.36
C THR A 510 -3.48 -2.65 14.86
N ALA A 511 -2.45 -2.86 14.07
CA ALA A 511 -2.55 -3.05 12.63
C ALA A 511 -1.81 -4.32 12.25
N VAL A 512 -2.45 -5.21 11.47
CA VAL A 512 -1.80 -6.40 10.94
C VAL A 512 -2.05 -6.49 9.45
N PHE A 513 -0.98 -6.56 8.68
CA PHE A 513 -1.04 -6.70 7.23
C PHE A 513 0.11 -7.56 6.73
N ARG A 514 -0.05 -8.12 5.52
CA ARG A 514 1.03 -8.75 4.78
C ARG A 514 1.51 -7.83 3.68
N ASP A 515 2.82 -7.78 3.47
CA ASP A 515 3.40 -7.09 2.33
C ASP A 515 3.21 -7.90 1.03
N ARG A 516 3.72 -7.37 -0.10
CA ARG A 516 3.70 -8.04 -1.42
C ARG A 516 4.43 -9.39 -1.41
N SER A 517 5.44 -9.55 -0.56
CA SER A 517 6.18 -10.81 -0.43
C SER A 517 5.42 -11.86 0.39
N GLY A 518 4.23 -11.51 0.91
CA GLY A 518 3.40 -12.35 1.74
C GLY A 518 3.81 -12.33 3.22
N ARG A 519 4.75 -11.46 3.59
CA ARG A 519 5.38 -11.46 4.91
C ARG A 519 4.62 -10.60 5.88
N LEU A 520 4.55 -11.06 7.13
CA LEU A 520 3.67 -10.47 8.12
C LEU A 520 4.30 -9.24 8.78
N HIS A 521 3.55 -8.14 8.78
CA HIS A 521 3.84 -6.90 9.51
C HIS A 521 2.74 -6.68 10.55
N GLY A 522 3.16 -6.52 11.80
CA GLY A 522 2.30 -6.22 12.92
C GLY A 522 2.74 -4.94 13.61
N GLU A 523 1.85 -3.97 13.75
CA GLU A 523 2.10 -2.76 14.53
C GLU A 523 1.19 -2.72 15.75
N ILE A 524 1.76 -2.37 16.90
CA ILE A 524 1.03 -2.16 18.15
C ILE A 524 1.29 -0.72 18.61
N PHE A 525 0.23 0.05 18.82
CA PHE A 525 0.25 1.46 19.25
C PHE A 525 -0.59 1.66 20.53
N GLY A 526 -0.11 2.38 21.55
CA GLY A 526 -0.94 2.74 22.70
C GLY A 526 -0.18 3.00 24.01
N ALA A 527 -0.83 3.62 24.99
CA ALA A 527 -0.19 3.88 26.27
C ALA A 527 0.10 2.55 27.03
N ASN A 528 1.26 2.47 27.69
CA ASN A 528 1.67 1.41 28.64
C ASN A 528 2.37 0.15 28.06
N PHE A 529 3.22 0.30 27.02
CA PHE A 529 4.07 -0.80 26.51
C PHE A 529 5.04 -1.40 27.51
N GLY A 530 5.43 -0.62 28.54
CA GLY A 530 6.29 -1.11 29.61
C GLY A 530 5.72 -2.36 30.29
N ALA A 531 4.39 -2.52 30.33
CA ALA A 531 3.75 -3.73 30.85
C ALA A 531 3.96 -4.95 29.92
N LEU A 532 3.97 -4.75 28.60
CA LEU A 532 4.18 -5.84 27.62
C LEU A 532 5.63 -6.32 27.62
N LYS A 533 6.61 -5.40 27.62
CA LYS A 533 8.04 -5.73 27.67
C LYS A 533 8.48 -6.36 29.01
N LYS A 534 7.71 -6.17 30.09
CA LYS A 534 7.95 -6.80 31.40
C LYS A 534 7.53 -8.26 31.47
N ILE A 535 6.75 -8.75 30.51
CA ILE A 535 6.35 -10.15 30.46
C ILE A 535 7.55 -10.97 29.95
N PRO A 536 7.96 -12.04 30.65
CA PRO A 536 8.97 -12.94 30.13
C PRO A 536 8.47 -13.60 28.84
N ASP A 537 9.34 -13.68 27.84
CA ASP A 537 9.09 -14.32 26.54
C ASP A 537 7.87 -13.73 25.81
N TYR A 538 7.66 -12.41 25.94
CA TYR A 538 6.52 -11.75 25.30
C TYR A 538 6.52 -11.91 23.77
N LEU A 539 7.70 -12.00 23.14
CA LEU A 539 7.85 -12.22 21.70
C LEU A 539 7.43 -13.63 21.28
N ASP A 540 7.73 -14.66 22.06
CA ASP A 540 7.31 -16.03 21.77
C ASP A 540 5.80 -16.18 21.90
N ARG A 541 5.22 -15.53 22.91
CA ARG A 541 3.76 -15.49 23.08
C ARG A 541 3.09 -14.75 21.93
N LEU A 542 3.65 -13.63 21.46
CA LEU A 542 3.15 -12.94 20.27
C LEU A 542 3.31 -13.82 19.03
N SER A 543 4.45 -14.46 18.84
CA SER A 543 4.71 -15.40 17.74
C SER A 543 3.67 -16.52 17.69
N ALA A 544 3.27 -17.06 18.86
CA ALA A 544 2.21 -18.06 18.96
C ALA A 544 0.83 -17.53 18.53
N VAL A 545 0.54 -16.24 18.73
CA VAL A 545 -0.72 -15.62 18.28
C VAL A 545 -0.79 -15.54 16.75
N PHE A 546 0.34 -15.21 16.11
CA PHE A 546 0.43 -15.11 14.65
C PHE A 546 0.72 -16.45 13.97
N ASN A 547 1.15 -17.45 14.72
CA ASN A 547 1.65 -18.74 14.23
C ASN A 547 2.86 -18.59 13.28
N VAL A 548 3.68 -17.57 13.55
CA VAL A 548 4.86 -17.18 12.77
C VAL A 548 5.90 -16.66 13.75
N ARG A 549 7.18 -16.97 13.53
CA ARG A 549 8.26 -16.43 14.34
C ARG A 549 8.36 -14.92 14.11
N LEU A 550 8.37 -14.12 15.16
CA LEU A 550 8.46 -12.66 15.05
C LEU A 550 9.79 -12.11 15.57
N CYS A 551 10.21 -11.00 14.98
CA CYS A 551 11.27 -10.15 15.48
C CYS A 551 10.76 -8.71 15.66
N THR A 552 11.35 -7.99 16.61
CA THR A 552 11.09 -6.56 16.77
C THR A 552 12.09 -5.75 15.97
N VAL A 553 11.62 -4.67 15.36
CA VAL A 553 12.52 -3.62 14.87
C VAL A 553 12.68 -2.60 15.98
N ASP A 554 13.92 -2.38 16.42
CA ASP A 554 14.23 -1.34 17.39
C ASP A 554 13.97 0.03 16.75
N GLY A 555 12.84 0.63 17.10
CA GLY A 555 12.54 2.02 16.79
C GLY A 555 13.29 2.98 17.72
N PRO A 556 13.26 4.30 17.44
CA PRO A 556 13.82 5.30 18.35
C PRO A 556 13.22 5.11 19.77
N PRO A 557 14.04 5.27 20.82
CA PRO A 557 13.72 4.86 22.20
C PRO A 557 12.52 5.58 22.85
N GLU A 558 11.90 6.57 22.18
CA GLU A 558 10.74 7.33 22.63
C GLU A 558 9.42 6.96 21.93
N SER A 559 9.40 5.94 21.08
CA SER A 559 8.18 5.57 20.37
C SER A 559 7.24 4.73 21.24
N ASP A 560 6.02 5.22 21.46
CA ASP A 560 4.84 4.45 21.91
C ASP A 560 4.41 3.45 20.81
N ARG A 561 5.36 2.69 20.26
CA ARG A 561 5.14 1.78 19.12
C ARG A 561 6.03 0.56 19.22
N ILE A 562 5.47 -0.58 18.84
CA ILE A 562 6.22 -1.82 18.59
C ILE A 562 5.94 -2.27 17.16
N PHE A 563 7.00 -2.40 16.37
CA PHE A 563 6.97 -2.99 15.05
C PHE A 563 7.37 -4.46 15.16
N LEU A 564 6.49 -5.34 14.74
CA LEU A 564 6.67 -6.79 14.68
C LEU A 564 6.79 -7.17 13.21
N LEU A 565 7.90 -7.81 12.87
CA LEU A 565 8.13 -8.39 11.55
C LEU A 565 8.24 -9.90 11.69
N GLU A 566 7.88 -10.62 10.64
CA GLU A 566 8.20 -12.03 10.53
C GLU A 566 9.73 -12.24 10.52
N ALA A 567 10.24 -13.04 11.45
CA ALA A 567 11.66 -13.29 11.63
C ALA A 567 12.22 -14.22 10.55
N GLU A 568 13.38 -13.84 10.02
CA GLU A 568 14.15 -14.66 9.09
C GLU A 568 14.60 -15.99 9.74
N PRO A 569 14.39 -17.16 9.09
CA PRO A 569 14.92 -18.45 9.56
C PRO A 569 16.45 -18.53 9.45
N LEU A 570 17.06 -17.77 8.53
CA LEU A 570 18.52 -17.69 8.38
C LEU A 570 19.04 -16.36 8.94
N ALA A 571 20.23 -16.41 9.52
CA ALA A 571 21.02 -15.25 9.91
C ALA A 571 22.31 -15.21 9.10
N ALA A 572 22.77 -14.01 8.76
CA ALA A 572 24.02 -13.81 8.03
C ALA A 572 24.94 -12.86 8.80
N SER A 573 26.20 -13.25 8.95
CA SER A 573 27.26 -12.44 9.55
C SER A 573 28.24 -12.01 8.46
N VAL A 574 28.53 -10.71 8.39
CA VAL A 574 29.42 -10.14 7.36
C VAL A 574 30.67 -9.57 8.04
N GLY A 575 31.84 -9.95 7.54
CA GLY A 575 33.14 -9.41 7.93
C GLY A 575 33.84 -8.78 6.74
N ILE A 576 34.26 -7.52 6.89
CA ILE A 576 35.02 -6.79 5.88
C ILE A 576 36.42 -6.53 6.44
N CYS A 577 37.45 -6.86 5.66
CA CYS A 577 38.82 -6.45 5.92
C CYS A 577 39.35 -5.77 4.65
N SER A 578 40.08 -4.67 4.82
CA SER A 578 40.70 -3.94 3.72
C SER A 578 42.11 -3.52 4.10
N LYS A 579 43.02 -3.54 3.13
CA LYS A 579 44.39 -3.06 3.23
C LYS A 579 44.67 -2.13 2.06
N LYS A 580 45.06 -0.91 2.37
CA LYS A 580 45.36 0.12 1.38
C LYS A 580 46.71 -0.08 0.71
N LYS A 581 46.83 0.40 -0.52
CA LYS A 581 48.07 0.56 -1.27
C LYS A 581 49.08 1.41 -0.50
N ASN A 582 50.36 1.06 -0.60
CA ASN A 582 51.43 1.81 0.06
C ASN A 582 51.42 3.30 -0.39
N GLU A 583 51.73 4.21 0.55
CA GLU A 583 51.89 5.67 0.34
C GLU A 583 50.60 6.47 0.05
N LYS A 584 49.40 5.88 0.13
CA LYS A 584 48.11 6.58 -0.06
C LYS A 584 47.34 6.79 1.26
N GLU A 585 46.56 7.88 1.35
CA GLU A 585 45.68 8.17 2.50
C GLU A 585 44.37 7.37 2.45
N GLN A 586 43.81 7.18 1.26
CA GLN A 586 42.51 6.52 1.03
C GLN A 586 42.61 5.34 0.04
N SER A 587 41.77 4.33 0.25
CA SER A 587 41.60 3.16 -0.60
C SER A 587 40.59 3.43 -1.73
N GLY A 588 40.89 2.98 -2.94
CA GLY A 588 39.99 2.95 -4.09
C GLY A 588 38.84 1.94 -3.94
N ASP A 589 39.07 0.85 -3.19
CA ASP A 589 38.04 -0.12 -2.83
C ASP A 589 37.01 0.40 -1.82
N LYS A 590 35.74 0.07 -2.04
CA LYS A 590 34.65 0.28 -1.08
C LYS A 590 33.77 -0.96 -0.94
N GLY A 591 33.75 -1.52 0.26
CA GLY A 591 32.80 -2.55 0.68
C GLY A 591 31.66 -1.99 1.52
N ALA A 592 30.44 -2.44 1.28
CA ALA A 592 29.27 -2.13 2.12
C ALA A 592 28.30 -3.31 2.16
N TYR A 593 27.48 -3.35 3.21
CA TYR A 593 26.38 -4.31 3.32
C TYR A 593 25.18 -3.67 4.02
N PHE A 594 23.99 -4.11 3.65
CA PHE A 594 22.76 -3.68 4.30
C PHE A 594 21.64 -4.71 4.09
N LYS A 595 20.71 -4.74 5.04
CA LYS A 595 19.50 -5.57 4.96
C LYS A 595 18.29 -4.69 4.67
N THR A 596 17.37 -5.18 3.84
CA THR A 596 16.06 -4.55 3.62
C THR A 596 14.99 -5.16 4.51
N ASP A 597 13.85 -4.47 4.65
CA ASP A 597 12.70 -4.93 5.45
C ASP A 597 12.08 -6.23 4.90
N GLU A 598 12.31 -6.53 3.63
CA GLU A 598 11.92 -7.79 2.98
C GLU A 598 12.78 -8.99 3.43
N GLY A 599 13.83 -8.74 4.23
CA GLY A 599 14.78 -9.76 4.69
C GLY A 599 15.80 -10.18 3.63
N ILE A 600 16.10 -9.30 2.69
CA ILE A 600 17.16 -9.50 1.70
C ILE A 600 18.42 -8.79 2.21
N LEU A 601 19.52 -9.54 2.33
CA LEU A 601 20.85 -9.00 2.60
C LEU A 601 21.54 -8.67 1.28
N TYR A 602 21.97 -7.43 1.14
CA TYR A 602 22.81 -6.96 0.05
C TYR A 602 24.23 -6.75 0.54
N VAL A 603 25.20 -7.24 -0.22
CA VAL A 603 26.64 -7.01 -0.01
C VAL A 603 27.21 -6.49 -1.31
N VAL A 604 27.89 -5.36 -1.24
CA VAL A 604 28.47 -4.66 -2.39
C VAL A 604 29.96 -4.51 -2.17
N LEU A 605 30.75 -4.87 -3.18
CA LEU A 605 32.14 -4.47 -3.31
C LEU A 605 32.29 -3.71 -4.62
N SER A 606 32.93 -2.54 -4.56
CA SER A 606 33.25 -1.75 -5.74
C SER A 606 34.68 -1.27 -5.65
N ASP A 607 35.44 -1.51 -6.71
CA ASP A 607 36.77 -0.94 -6.90
C ASP A 607 36.71 0.18 -7.94
N GLY A 608 37.15 1.38 -7.55
CA GLY A 608 37.13 2.55 -8.42
C GLY A 608 38.43 2.62 -9.21
N MET A 609 38.34 2.68 -10.54
CA MET A 609 39.53 2.87 -11.37
C MET A 609 40.11 4.27 -11.18
N GLY A 610 41.44 4.36 -11.20
CA GLY A 610 42.20 5.59 -10.94
C GLY A 610 43.13 5.42 -9.74
N THR A 611 43.54 6.52 -9.10
CA THR A 611 44.35 6.41 -7.87
C THR A 611 43.94 7.43 -6.81
N GLY A 612 43.98 7.03 -5.53
CA GLY A 612 43.71 7.91 -4.40
C GLY A 612 42.26 8.41 -4.34
N ASP A 613 42.07 9.69 -4.01
CA ASP A 613 40.76 10.28 -3.74
C ASP A 613 39.76 10.15 -4.90
N GLN A 614 40.22 10.13 -6.15
CA GLN A 614 39.35 9.98 -7.31
C GLN A 614 38.73 8.58 -7.38
N ALA A 615 39.55 7.54 -7.21
CA ALA A 615 39.10 6.15 -7.16
C ALA A 615 38.10 5.93 -6.00
N ALA A 616 38.44 6.45 -4.81
CA ALA A 616 37.58 6.38 -3.63
C ALA A 616 36.22 7.09 -3.84
N ARG A 617 36.20 8.18 -4.61
CA ARG A 617 34.95 8.88 -4.98
C ARG A 617 34.10 8.04 -5.93
N TYR A 618 34.69 7.40 -6.94
CA TYR A 618 33.93 6.59 -7.90
C TYR A 618 33.32 5.34 -7.24
N SER A 619 34.09 4.58 -6.46
CA SER A 619 33.56 3.42 -5.73
C SER A 619 32.55 3.82 -4.64
N GLY A 620 32.79 4.94 -3.96
CA GLY A 620 31.87 5.52 -2.98
C GLY A 620 30.53 5.93 -3.60
N ASP A 621 30.55 6.59 -4.75
CA ASP A 621 29.35 6.96 -5.51
C ASP A 621 28.60 5.72 -6.01
N ALA A 622 29.33 4.70 -6.50
CA ALA A 622 28.76 3.46 -6.99
C ALA A 622 27.93 2.75 -5.92
N VAL A 623 28.56 2.54 -4.75
CA VAL A 623 27.93 1.89 -3.60
C VAL A 623 26.73 2.70 -3.11
N ARG A 624 26.85 4.02 -3.01
CA ARG A 624 25.77 4.91 -2.52
C ARG A 624 24.55 4.91 -3.43
N ILE A 625 24.76 5.01 -4.75
CA ILE A 625 23.66 5.00 -5.74
C ILE A 625 22.97 3.63 -5.73
N LEU A 626 23.75 2.55 -5.75
CA LEU A 626 23.22 1.18 -5.75
C LEU A 626 22.43 0.87 -4.47
N GLU A 627 22.95 1.27 -3.30
CA GLU A 627 22.26 1.11 -2.03
C GLU A 627 20.89 1.80 -2.05
N ARG A 628 20.80 3.03 -2.58
CA ARG A 628 19.53 3.76 -2.67
C ARG A 628 18.50 3.06 -3.55
N PHE A 629 18.90 2.59 -4.74
CA PHE A 629 17.99 1.85 -5.63
C PHE A 629 17.51 0.54 -5.01
N LEU A 630 18.40 -0.20 -4.36
CA LEU A 630 18.05 -1.48 -3.73
C LEU A 630 17.16 -1.29 -2.50
N ARG A 631 17.39 -0.24 -1.71
CA ARG A 631 16.52 0.12 -0.58
C ARG A 631 15.14 0.59 -1.01
N SER A 632 15.01 1.24 -2.16
CA SER A 632 13.72 1.62 -2.73
C SER A 632 12.98 0.46 -3.41
N GLY A 633 13.51 -0.76 -3.37
CA GLY A 633 12.85 -1.95 -3.93
C GLY A 633 12.99 -2.08 -5.45
N VAL A 634 13.90 -1.34 -6.09
CA VAL A 634 14.24 -1.57 -7.49
C VAL A 634 14.90 -2.95 -7.62
N ALA A 635 14.48 -3.71 -8.63
CA ALA A 635 15.04 -5.03 -8.88
C ALA A 635 16.57 -4.97 -9.06
N PRO A 636 17.36 -5.88 -8.46
CA PRO A 636 18.82 -5.81 -8.50
C PRO A 636 19.40 -5.74 -9.91
N GLU A 637 18.84 -6.51 -10.85
CA GLU A 637 19.21 -6.48 -12.27
C GLU A 637 19.12 -5.07 -12.86
N THR A 638 18.01 -4.38 -12.60
CA THR A 638 17.73 -3.04 -13.10
C THR A 638 18.60 -2.00 -12.39
N ALA A 639 18.78 -2.13 -11.07
CA ALA A 639 19.60 -1.22 -10.28
C ALA A 639 21.07 -1.22 -10.75
N VAL A 640 21.63 -2.39 -11.02
CA VAL A 640 23.00 -2.56 -11.50
C VAL A 640 23.17 -2.01 -12.93
N ARG A 641 22.17 -2.19 -13.81
CA ARG A 641 22.18 -1.61 -15.16
C ARG A 641 22.12 -0.08 -15.12
N LEU A 642 21.18 0.49 -14.36
CA LEU A 642 21.04 1.93 -14.19
C LEU A 642 22.30 2.57 -13.62
N LEU A 643 22.97 1.89 -12.68
CA LEU A 643 24.24 2.35 -12.17
C LEU A 643 25.31 2.44 -13.27
N ASN A 644 25.42 1.41 -14.12
CA ASN A 644 26.37 1.43 -15.23
C ASN A 644 26.11 2.61 -16.19
N ASP A 645 24.85 2.86 -16.52
CA ASP A 645 24.46 3.96 -17.42
C ASP A 645 24.74 5.34 -16.79
N LEU A 646 24.52 5.48 -15.48
CA LEU A 646 24.87 6.70 -14.74
C LEU A 646 26.39 6.91 -14.66
N MET A 647 27.17 5.85 -14.49
CA MET A 647 28.62 5.95 -14.45
C MET A 647 29.18 6.36 -15.82
N LEU A 648 28.65 5.80 -16.91
CA LEU A 648 28.97 6.24 -18.28
C LEU A 648 28.65 7.74 -18.50
N LEU A 649 27.53 8.23 -17.97
CA LEU A 649 27.13 9.63 -18.08
C LEU A 649 28.04 10.59 -17.30
N LYS A 650 28.51 10.15 -16.12
CA LYS A 650 29.48 10.89 -15.30
C LYS A 650 30.89 10.88 -15.87
N ASN A 651 31.15 10.02 -16.84
CA ASN A 651 32.49 9.80 -17.36
C ASN A 651 32.87 10.90 -18.37
N GLU A 652 33.29 12.05 -17.83
CA GLU A 652 33.70 13.23 -18.59
C GLU A 652 34.95 12.96 -19.46
N ASP A 653 35.98 12.30 -18.90
CA ASP A 653 37.28 12.09 -19.54
C ASP A 653 37.57 10.62 -19.91
N ASP A 654 36.56 9.75 -20.00
CA ASP A 654 36.74 8.30 -20.26
C ASP A 654 37.60 7.57 -19.19
N THR A 655 37.74 8.16 -17.98
CA THR A 655 38.64 7.69 -16.91
C THR A 655 37.92 7.20 -15.64
N GLY A 656 36.67 7.59 -15.43
CA GLY A 656 35.83 7.25 -14.29
C GLY A 656 34.98 6.00 -14.50
N CYS A 657 35.54 4.85 -14.15
CA CYS A 657 34.87 3.56 -14.14
C CYS A 657 35.05 2.89 -12.78
N ALA A 658 34.11 2.03 -12.42
CA ALA A 658 34.20 1.24 -11.19
C ALA A 658 33.74 -0.18 -11.44
N THR A 659 34.40 -1.15 -10.82
CA THR A 659 33.90 -2.52 -10.76
C THR A 659 32.71 -2.58 -9.81
N VAL A 660 31.78 -3.49 -10.05
CA VAL A 660 30.64 -3.72 -9.17
C VAL A 660 30.46 -5.21 -8.97
N ASP A 661 30.53 -5.64 -7.71
CA ASP A 661 30.22 -6.99 -7.27
C ASP A 661 29.10 -6.93 -6.23
N LEU A 662 27.89 -7.30 -6.65
CA LEU A 662 26.69 -7.26 -5.81
C LEU A 662 26.24 -8.68 -5.51
N VAL A 663 26.14 -9.02 -4.23
CA VAL A 663 25.53 -10.25 -3.74
C VAL A 663 24.22 -9.94 -3.04
N CYS A 664 23.16 -10.63 -3.43
CA CYS A 664 21.83 -10.53 -2.83
C CYS A 664 21.46 -11.89 -2.22
N ILE A 665 21.14 -11.94 -0.94
CA ILE A 665 20.81 -13.17 -0.22
C ILE A 665 19.42 -13.02 0.40
N ASN A 666 18.49 -13.87 0.01
CA ASN A 666 17.18 -13.95 0.66
C ASN A 666 17.30 -14.82 1.93
N LEU A 667 17.14 -14.21 3.10
CA LEU A 667 17.29 -14.89 4.39
C LEU A 667 16.08 -15.77 4.77
N PHE A 668 14.99 -15.75 4.00
CA PHE A 668 13.87 -16.68 4.15
C PHE A 668 14.09 -18.01 3.45
N THR A 669 14.69 -17.95 2.26
CA THR A 669 14.80 -19.13 1.38
C THR A 669 16.23 -19.65 1.26
N GLY A 670 17.24 -18.83 1.61
CA GLY A 670 18.64 -19.10 1.32
C GLY A 670 19.01 -18.88 -0.16
N SER A 671 18.08 -18.46 -1.02
CA SER A 671 18.39 -18.19 -2.43
C SER A 671 19.28 -16.95 -2.54
N ALA A 672 20.38 -17.05 -3.30
CA ALA A 672 21.30 -15.95 -3.51
C ALA A 672 21.58 -15.69 -5.00
N ARG A 673 21.81 -14.42 -5.33
CA ARG A 673 22.18 -13.97 -6.68
C ARG A 673 23.41 -13.09 -6.58
N MET A 674 24.31 -13.23 -7.55
CA MET A 674 25.50 -12.41 -7.67
C MET A 674 25.50 -11.73 -9.04
N PHE A 675 25.78 -10.43 -9.04
CA PHE A 675 25.85 -9.58 -10.22
C PHE A 675 27.26 -8.99 -10.32
N LYS A 676 27.92 -9.19 -11.47
CA LYS A 676 29.30 -8.72 -11.69
C LYS A 676 29.42 -7.80 -12.90
N TYR A 677 30.15 -6.71 -12.72
CA TYR A 677 30.69 -5.85 -13.77
C TYR A 677 32.18 -5.64 -13.53
N GLY A 678 33.04 -6.29 -14.33
CA GLY A 678 34.50 -6.17 -14.26
C GLY A 678 35.13 -6.64 -12.95
N ALA A 679 34.35 -7.30 -12.08
CA ALA A 679 34.78 -7.69 -10.75
C ALA A 679 35.63 -8.97 -10.75
N ALA A 680 36.50 -9.08 -9.75
CA ALA A 680 37.31 -10.26 -9.50
C ALA A 680 36.46 -11.52 -9.18
N PRO A 681 37.05 -12.73 -9.24
CA PRO A 681 36.34 -13.96 -8.87
C PRO A 681 35.88 -13.94 -7.41
N SER A 682 34.70 -14.50 -7.14
CA SER A 682 34.21 -14.77 -5.78
C SER A 682 34.20 -16.27 -5.50
N TYR A 683 34.19 -16.62 -4.22
CA TYR A 683 34.32 -18.02 -3.76
C TYR A 683 33.15 -18.38 -2.87
N LEU A 684 32.56 -19.53 -3.14
CA LEU A 684 31.46 -20.10 -2.37
C LEU A 684 31.92 -21.38 -1.68
N ARG A 685 31.90 -21.40 -0.35
CA ARG A 685 32.24 -22.56 0.45
C ARG A 685 30.97 -23.25 0.96
N HIS A 686 30.89 -24.55 0.76
CA HIS A 686 29.91 -25.43 1.37
C HIS A 686 30.61 -26.66 1.96
N GLY A 687 30.61 -26.79 3.28
CA GLY A 687 31.44 -27.77 3.97
C GLY A 687 32.93 -27.54 3.69
N SER A 688 33.61 -28.57 3.18
CA SER A 688 35.01 -28.53 2.74
C SER A 688 35.20 -28.17 1.26
N THR A 689 34.11 -28.03 0.50
CA THR A 689 34.17 -27.73 -0.94
C THR A 689 34.11 -26.22 -1.16
N VAL A 690 35.03 -25.70 -1.97
CA VAL A 690 35.05 -24.31 -2.40
C VAL A 690 34.85 -24.25 -3.91
N ARG A 691 33.82 -23.51 -4.34
CA ARG A 691 33.50 -23.28 -5.75
C ARG A 691 33.81 -21.84 -6.11
N ARG A 692 34.59 -21.69 -7.18
CA ARG A 692 34.93 -20.40 -7.78
C ARG A 692 33.83 -19.90 -8.72
N MET A 693 33.52 -18.62 -8.64
CA MET A 693 32.48 -17.91 -9.41
C MET A 693 33.11 -16.72 -10.12
N LYS A 694 33.19 -16.76 -11.46
CA LYS A 694 33.85 -15.73 -12.29
C LYS A 694 32.84 -15.12 -13.28
N GLY A 695 32.90 -13.79 -13.44
CA GLY A 695 32.16 -13.05 -14.47
C GLY A 695 32.94 -12.95 -15.79
N LYS A 696 32.22 -12.65 -16.88
CA LYS A 696 32.72 -12.32 -18.22
C LYS A 696 32.54 -10.83 -18.59
N SER A 697 31.68 -10.09 -17.88
CA SER A 697 31.33 -8.69 -18.18
C SER A 697 32.43 -7.71 -17.75
N LEU A 698 32.61 -6.63 -18.54
CA LEU A 698 33.56 -5.54 -18.29
C LEU A 698 33.11 -4.63 -17.13
N ALA A 699 34.01 -3.77 -16.62
CA ALA A 699 33.70 -2.85 -15.51
C ALA A 699 32.64 -1.82 -15.89
N ALA A 700 31.87 -1.37 -14.89
CA ALA A 700 30.80 -0.41 -15.12
C ALA A 700 31.42 0.94 -15.57
N GLY A 701 30.93 1.49 -16.68
CA GLY A 701 31.51 2.68 -17.30
C GLY A 701 32.46 2.44 -18.48
N LEU A 702 32.76 1.19 -18.87
CA LEU A 702 33.71 0.87 -19.97
C LEU A 702 33.10 0.15 -21.19
N GLY A 703 31.80 -0.17 -21.18
CA GLY A 703 31.15 -0.94 -22.26
C GLY A 703 30.73 -0.08 -23.48
N VAL A 704 30.85 -0.64 -24.70
CA VAL A 704 30.30 -0.06 -25.93
C VAL A 704 28.83 -0.49 -26.10
N PRO A 705 27.86 0.41 -26.38
CA PRO A 705 26.47 0.03 -26.64
C PRO A 705 26.32 -0.90 -27.86
N PRO A 706 25.38 -1.87 -27.88
CA PRO A 706 24.33 -2.11 -26.89
C PRO A 706 24.87 -2.79 -25.62
N HIS A 707 24.43 -2.29 -24.47
CA HIS A 707 24.97 -2.60 -23.14
C HIS A 707 24.85 -4.09 -22.80
N ASP A 708 25.99 -4.75 -22.50
CA ASP A 708 25.98 -6.11 -21.98
C ASP A 708 25.32 -6.14 -20.59
N ALA A 709 24.40 -7.09 -20.41
CA ALA A 709 23.79 -7.36 -19.11
C ALA A 709 24.88 -7.75 -18.09
N PRO A 710 24.71 -7.41 -16.79
CA PRO A 710 25.63 -7.89 -15.78
C PRO A 710 25.63 -9.42 -15.77
N ASP A 711 26.77 -10.05 -15.51
CA ASP A 711 26.78 -11.49 -15.32
C ASP A 711 25.92 -11.84 -14.12
N GLN A 712 24.92 -12.69 -14.35
CA GLN A 712 24.05 -13.16 -13.29
C GLN A 712 24.42 -14.59 -12.91
N LEU A 713 24.89 -14.79 -11.69
CA LEU A 713 25.11 -16.11 -11.12
C LEU A 713 24.09 -16.39 -10.02
N LYS A 714 23.29 -17.44 -10.20
CA LYS A 714 22.33 -17.92 -9.19
C LYS A 714 23.00 -18.98 -8.32
N MET A 715 22.82 -18.88 -7.01
CA MET A 715 23.35 -19.81 -6.03
C MET A 715 22.41 -19.98 -4.84
N GLU A 716 22.69 -20.96 -3.98
CA GLU A 716 21.92 -21.22 -2.78
C GLU A 716 22.88 -21.26 -1.58
N LEU A 717 22.64 -20.40 -0.60
CA LEU A 717 23.40 -20.29 0.63
C LEU A 717 22.58 -20.88 1.77
N LYS A 718 22.79 -22.18 2.00
CA LYS A 718 22.26 -22.89 3.17
C LYS A 718 23.03 -22.52 4.43
N ALA A 719 22.44 -22.82 5.59
CA ALA A 719 23.15 -22.70 6.86
C ALA A 719 24.46 -23.51 6.85
N GLY A 720 25.53 -22.92 7.39
CA GLY A 720 26.89 -23.45 7.34
C GLY A 720 27.68 -23.10 6.08
N SER A 721 27.06 -22.48 5.06
CA SER A 721 27.77 -21.98 3.88
C SER A 721 28.47 -20.66 4.16
N ALA A 722 29.57 -20.42 3.43
CA ALA A 722 30.25 -19.13 3.42
C ALA A 722 30.43 -18.60 1.99
N ALA A 723 30.32 -17.30 1.80
CA ALA A 723 30.70 -16.63 0.56
C ALA A 723 31.86 -15.66 0.84
N VAL A 724 32.85 -15.62 -0.05
CA VAL A 724 34.00 -14.73 0.03
C VAL A 724 34.09 -13.93 -1.27
N ILE A 725 34.06 -12.62 -1.13
CA ILE A 725 34.17 -11.65 -2.21
C ILE A 725 35.52 -10.95 -2.03
N VAL A 726 36.28 -10.79 -3.11
CA VAL A 726 37.59 -10.15 -3.08
C VAL A 726 37.71 -9.10 -4.17
N SER A 727 38.50 -8.05 -3.96
CA SER A 727 38.94 -7.16 -5.03
C SER A 727 40.04 -7.82 -5.86
N ASP A 728 40.31 -7.25 -7.04
CA ASP A 728 41.38 -7.70 -7.91
C ASP A 728 42.75 -7.59 -7.24
N GLY A 729 43.00 -6.58 -6.40
CA GLY A 729 44.24 -6.45 -5.62
C GLY A 729 44.57 -7.65 -4.73
N VAL A 730 43.60 -8.51 -4.37
CA VAL A 730 43.84 -9.75 -3.60
C VAL A 730 44.34 -10.90 -4.48
N THR A 731 43.91 -10.95 -5.74
CA THR A 731 44.22 -12.04 -6.67
C THR A 731 45.32 -11.66 -7.67
N ALA A 732 45.39 -10.39 -8.07
CA ALA A 732 46.35 -9.75 -8.96
C ALA A 732 46.70 -10.57 -10.22
N GLY A 733 45.73 -11.30 -10.77
CA GLY A 733 45.93 -12.15 -11.95
C GLY A 733 46.75 -13.42 -11.73
N LEU A 734 47.12 -13.76 -10.49
CA LEU A 734 47.77 -15.01 -10.12
C LEU A 734 46.76 -16.17 -10.04
N GLU A 735 47.26 -17.42 -10.07
CA GLU A 735 46.44 -18.60 -9.79
C GLU A 735 45.85 -18.53 -8.38
N ASP A 736 44.53 -18.68 -8.29
CA ASP A 736 43.72 -18.49 -7.08
C ASP A 736 43.47 -19.80 -6.29
N ASP A 737 44.17 -20.88 -6.63
CA ASP A 737 44.04 -22.19 -5.97
C ASP A 737 44.43 -22.13 -4.49
N TRP A 738 45.46 -21.34 -4.16
CA TRP A 738 45.87 -21.12 -2.77
C TRP A 738 44.75 -20.50 -1.93
N LEU A 739 43.93 -19.63 -2.54
CA LEU A 739 42.83 -18.95 -1.87
C LEU A 739 41.68 -19.93 -1.64
N CYS A 740 41.41 -20.80 -2.62
CA CYS A 740 40.42 -21.87 -2.46
C CYS A 740 40.81 -22.83 -1.33
N GLU A 741 42.08 -23.23 -1.24
CA GLU A 741 42.58 -24.05 -0.15
C GLU A 741 42.51 -23.36 1.21
N HIS A 742 42.88 -22.08 1.27
CA HIS A 742 42.85 -21.30 2.52
C HIS A 742 41.43 -21.16 3.07
N ILE A 743 40.46 -20.87 2.19
CA ILE A 743 39.04 -20.80 2.54
C ILE A 743 38.51 -22.17 2.97
N ALA A 744 38.94 -23.26 2.31
CA ALA A 744 38.49 -24.62 2.63
C ALA A 744 38.99 -25.10 4.01
N LYS A 745 40.21 -24.72 4.39
CA LYS A 745 40.89 -25.13 5.65
C LYS A 745 40.49 -24.27 6.86
N TYR A 746 39.74 -23.19 6.67
CA TYR A 746 39.37 -22.29 7.75
C TYR A 746 38.28 -22.91 8.66
N GLU A 747 38.63 -23.09 9.94
CA GLU A 747 37.76 -23.67 10.98
C GLU A 747 37.15 -22.63 11.94
N GLY A 748 37.54 -21.36 11.80
CA GLY A 748 37.03 -20.28 12.67
C GLY A 748 35.55 -19.98 12.45
N LYS A 749 34.93 -19.31 13.43
CA LYS A 749 33.49 -18.94 13.39
C LYS A 749 33.25 -17.49 13.01
N GLU A 750 34.28 -16.64 13.03
CA GLU A 750 34.13 -15.23 12.70
C GLU A 750 34.47 -14.95 11.22
N PRO A 751 33.58 -14.28 10.46
CA PRO A 751 33.85 -13.94 9.07
C PRO A 751 34.96 -12.88 8.95
N ARG A 752 35.09 -11.99 9.93
CA ARG A 752 36.12 -10.94 9.92
C ARG A 752 37.53 -11.51 10.06
N GLU A 753 37.70 -12.53 10.89
CA GLU A 753 38.96 -13.27 11.04
C GLU A 753 39.35 -13.98 9.73
N LEU A 754 38.39 -14.63 9.05
CA LEU A 754 38.63 -15.20 7.72
C LEU A 754 39.12 -14.13 6.74
N ALA A 755 38.41 -12.99 6.66
CA ALA A 755 38.77 -11.90 5.75
C ALA A 755 40.18 -11.34 6.04
N ALA A 756 40.54 -11.15 7.32
CA ALA A 756 41.86 -10.71 7.73
C ALA A 756 42.95 -11.73 7.36
N SER A 757 42.71 -13.02 7.63
CA SER A 757 43.67 -14.08 7.31
C SER A 757 43.98 -14.18 5.81
N ILE A 758 42.99 -13.89 4.95
CA ILE A 758 43.16 -13.86 3.49
C ILE A 758 44.05 -12.68 3.10
N ILE A 759 43.83 -11.49 3.66
CA ILE A 759 44.67 -10.31 3.38
C ILE A 759 46.12 -10.53 3.83
N GLU A 760 46.32 -11.14 5.00
CA GLU A 760 47.65 -11.49 5.50
C GLU A 760 48.36 -12.51 4.61
N ALA A 761 47.64 -13.50 4.09
CA ALA A 761 48.18 -14.50 3.16
C ALA A 761 48.43 -13.95 1.75
N ALA A 762 47.60 -13.00 1.27
CA ALA A 762 47.73 -12.37 -0.04
C ALA A 762 48.89 -11.37 -0.10
N SER A 763 49.07 -10.57 0.96
CA SER A 763 50.07 -9.50 1.04
C SER A 763 51.49 -9.89 0.61
N PRO A 764 52.09 -11.00 1.09
CA PRO A 764 53.44 -11.41 0.68
C PRO A 764 53.50 -12.03 -0.72
N LYS A 765 52.37 -12.50 -1.28
CA LYS A 765 52.30 -13.13 -2.61
C LYS A 765 52.16 -12.11 -3.74
N VAL A 766 51.33 -11.09 -3.51
CA VAL A 766 50.97 -10.07 -4.50
C VAL A 766 51.81 -8.81 -4.37
N GLY A 767 52.33 -8.51 -3.17
CA GLY A 767 52.87 -7.19 -2.84
C GLY A 767 51.77 -6.22 -2.41
N ALA A 768 52.12 -5.00 -1.99
CA ALA A 768 51.17 -3.95 -1.59
C ALA A 768 51.06 -2.85 -2.67
N GLU A 769 51.02 -3.29 -3.93
CA GLU A 769 50.96 -2.42 -5.10
C GLU A 769 49.54 -1.97 -5.46
N ASP A 770 48.51 -2.60 -4.89
CA ASP A 770 47.11 -2.24 -5.10
C ASP A 770 46.29 -2.31 -3.80
N ASP A 771 45.08 -1.75 -3.83
CA ASP A 771 44.13 -1.83 -2.74
C ASP A 771 43.54 -3.26 -2.64
N MET A 772 43.52 -3.82 -1.43
CA MET A 772 43.02 -5.16 -1.18
C MET A 772 41.80 -5.11 -0.28
N THR A 773 40.68 -5.66 -0.72
CA THR A 773 39.48 -5.80 0.11
C THR A 773 38.92 -7.20 0.02
N VAL A 774 38.56 -7.75 1.18
CA VAL A 774 37.95 -9.08 1.32
C VAL A 774 36.68 -8.93 2.16
N ILE A 775 35.56 -9.44 1.63
CA ILE A 775 34.30 -9.54 2.34
C ILE A 775 33.94 -11.02 2.49
N ALA A 776 33.83 -11.47 3.74
CA ALA A 776 33.36 -12.81 4.08
C ALA A 776 31.94 -12.75 4.64
N ILE A 777 31.10 -13.68 4.21
CA ILE A 777 29.70 -13.79 4.61
C ILE A 777 29.47 -15.22 5.09
N PHE A 778 29.08 -15.39 6.35
CA PHE A 778 28.68 -16.69 6.91
C PHE A 778 27.17 -16.74 7.09
N VAL A 779 26.53 -17.80 6.61
CA VAL A 779 25.09 -18.02 6.77
C VAL A 779 24.87 -19.10 7.82
N THR A 780 24.00 -18.84 8.78
CA THR A 780 23.69 -19.71 9.93
C THR A 780 22.18 -19.83 10.10
N GLU A 781 21.71 -20.88 10.76
CA GLU A 781 20.32 -20.92 11.22
C GLU A 781 20.16 -19.91 12.35
N ARG A 782 19.02 -19.20 12.35
CA ARG A 782 18.70 -18.28 13.42
C ARG A 782 18.14 -19.10 14.59
N GLU A 783 18.89 -19.16 15.69
CA GLU A 783 18.41 -19.72 16.96
C GLU A 783 17.18 -18.98 17.47
#